data_AF-A0A4R6F5F2-F1
#
_entry.id   AF-A0A4R6F5F2-F1
#
_cell.length_a   1.000
_cell.length_b   1.000
_cell.length_c   1.000
_cell.angle_alpha   90.00
_cell.angle_beta   90.00
_cell.angle_gamma   90.00
#
_symmetry.space_group_name_H-M   'P 1'
#
loop_
_entity.id
_entity.type
_entity.pdbx_description
1 polymer ?
#
loop_
_entity_poly.entity_id
_entity_poly.type
_entity_poly.pdbx_seq_one_letter_code
_entity_poly.pdbx_strand_id
1 'polypeptide(L)'
;MTYIVAVRALCEFAAKRGDLDLRFTPAPTGQEGIAGHATVSGRRASGYEAEITLTGVHRGLTVRGRADGYDPALNRLEEIKTYRGELDSMPANHRALHWAQARVYGHLLCQQRGLAELFVALVYFDIVSQKETLLTETHTAASLEAFFVDQCERFSDWAMREESHRNARNAALAALPFPYSAFRSGQRELAVSVYRAARDGRCLMAQAPTGIGKTLGTIFPLLKACAGDQLDRVFFLTAKTPGRALALDAVATLRASAGGGELPLRVLELVARDKACEHPDKACRGESCPLARGFYDRLADARSAALASGRLDRAAVRTAALAHDVCPYYLAQELARWSDVIVGDYNYYFDSSALLYALTQMNQWRVAVLVDEAHNLLDRARRMYTAALDQTSLSIVRKTAPAMLRKPLARLSREWNALNRAQTDGYAVHPEVPARLQSALQNLISTVTEQLAEAPATLDGNATLLRLHFDAMHFVALAEQFGTHSIFDVTLPAERHAGRTTTGSVLCVRNVIPASFLAPRYAAAHATVMFSGTLSPHRFYRDTLGLPEDTGWLDVDGPFRAEQLTVRVARNVSTRWRDRERSLIPIADLIAAQYAVKPGNYLGFLSSFDYLQRVVALMSERHPDLPVWAQEPGMDEAGREAFLARFTTSGQGVGFAVLGGAFAEGIDLVGERLIGAFIATLGLPQMNAVNEQMRRTMDAKFGNGYDYTYLYPGLQKVVQAAGRVIRTEHDAGVVHLIDDRYRRADVQQLLPRWWHLDGDR
;
A
#
# COMPACT_ATOMS: atom_id res chain seq x y z
N MET A 1 -27.90 -2.66 -26.18
CA MET A 1 -26.55 -2.74 -25.60
C MET A 1 -26.39 -4.12 -25.03
N THR A 2 -25.36 -4.85 -25.45
CA THR A 2 -25.17 -6.26 -25.06
C THR A 2 -24.08 -6.34 -24.00
N TYR A 3 -24.47 -6.28 -22.72
CA TYR A 3 -23.53 -6.41 -21.61
C TYR A 3 -23.36 -7.88 -21.24
N ILE A 4 -22.14 -8.36 -21.01
CA ILE A 4 -21.89 -9.75 -20.62
C ILE A 4 -21.43 -9.78 -19.16
N VAL A 5 -22.11 -10.57 -18.33
CA VAL A 5 -21.74 -10.78 -16.92
C VAL A 5 -21.61 -12.27 -16.61
N ALA A 6 -20.60 -12.62 -15.81
CA ALA A 6 -20.47 -13.97 -15.28
C ALA A 6 -21.50 -14.20 -14.16
N VAL A 7 -22.10 -15.40 -14.07
CA VAL A 7 -23.05 -15.76 -13.01
C VAL A 7 -22.54 -15.40 -11.62
N ARG A 8 -21.27 -15.73 -11.33
CA ARG A 8 -20.62 -15.38 -10.06
C ARG A 8 -20.64 -13.88 -9.77
N ALA A 9 -20.27 -13.06 -10.75
CA ALA A 9 -20.22 -11.60 -10.60
C ALA A 9 -21.62 -11.00 -10.41
N LEU A 10 -22.62 -11.53 -11.14
CA LEU A 10 -24.02 -11.15 -10.98
C LEU A 10 -24.51 -11.43 -9.55
N CYS A 11 -24.29 -12.64 -9.04
CA CYS A 11 -24.72 -13.02 -7.69
C CYS A 11 -23.96 -12.26 -6.61
N GLU A 12 -22.64 -12.06 -6.75
CA GLU A 12 -21.84 -11.28 -5.79
C GLU A 12 -22.35 -9.84 -5.67
N PHE A 13 -22.87 -9.28 -6.77
CA PHE A 13 -23.46 -7.95 -6.80
C PHE A 13 -24.89 -7.90 -6.24
N ALA A 14 -25.77 -8.77 -6.72
CA ALA A 14 -27.22 -8.63 -6.54
C ALA A 14 -27.80 -9.43 -5.36
N ALA A 15 -27.11 -10.51 -4.94
CA ALA A 15 -27.62 -11.49 -3.99
C ALA A 15 -26.95 -11.46 -2.60
N LYS A 16 -25.91 -10.64 -2.40
CA LYS A 16 -25.20 -10.53 -1.11
C LYS A 16 -26.11 -9.86 -0.07
N ARG A 17 -26.28 -10.50 1.09
CA ARG A 17 -27.22 -10.09 2.16
C ARG A 17 -26.64 -10.36 3.56
N GLY A 18 -27.26 -9.79 4.58
CA GLY A 18 -26.90 -10.01 5.98
C GLY A 18 -25.65 -9.26 6.46
N ASP A 19 -25.01 -9.82 7.47
CA ASP A 19 -23.91 -9.17 8.19
C ASP A 19 -22.62 -9.11 7.37
N LEU A 20 -21.86 -8.04 7.59
CA LEU A 20 -20.42 -8.04 7.35
C LEU A 20 -19.79 -8.96 8.40
N ASP A 21 -19.05 -9.95 7.95
CA ASP A 21 -18.41 -10.91 8.84
C ASP A 21 -17.00 -11.21 8.32
N LEU A 22 -16.00 -10.88 9.16
CA LEU A 22 -14.59 -11.10 8.87
C LEU A 22 -13.96 -12.11 9.80
N ARG A 23 -14.78 -12.99 10.40
CA ARG A 23 -14.25 -14.21 10.99
C ARG A 23 -13.41 -14.92 9.94
N PHE A 24 -12.18 -15.25 10.34
CA PHE A 24 -11.32 -16.05 9.49
C PHE A 24 -12.04 -17.37 9.20
N THR A 25 -12.39 -17.58 7.95
CA THR A 25 -12.98 -18.83 7.48
C THR A 25 -11.88 -19.54 6.69
N PRO A 26 -11.38 -20.69 7.16
CA PRO A 26 -10.41 -21.45 6.41
C PRO A 26 -10.97 -21.79 5.03
N ALA A 27 -10.22 -21.45 3.99
CA ALA A 27 -10.60 -21.74 2.62
C ALA A 27 -9.60 -22.72 1.99
N PRO A 28 -10.06 -23.63 1.11
CA PRO A 28 -9.17 -24.39 0.23
C PRO A 28 -8.27 -23.47 -0.59
N THR A 29 -7.08 -23.95 -0.92
CA THR A 29 -6.32 -23.36 -2.04
C THR A 29 -7.07 -23.60 -3.36
N GLY A 30 -6.76 -22.83 -4.40
CA GLY A 30 -7.37 -23.03 -5.72
C GLY A 30 -7.16 -24.45 -6.27
N GLN A 31 -5.99 -25.05 -6.04
CA GLN A 31 -5.70 -26.43 -6.45
C GLN A 31 -6.53 -27.46 -5.67
N GLU A 32 -6.67 -27.26 -4.36
CA GLU A 32 -7.50 -28.13 -3.52
C GLU A 32 -8.98 -28.01 -3.89
N GLY A 33 -9.45 -26.82 -4.24
CA GLY A 33 -10.79 -26.60 -4.78
C GLY A 33 -11.02 -27.42 -6.05
N ILE A 34 -10.12 -27.31 -7.04
CA ILE A 34 -10.19 -28.08 -8.29
C ILE A 34 -10.20 -29.59 -8.03
N ALA A 35 -9.30 -30.08 -7.15
CA ALA A 35 -9.23 -31.49 -6.78
C ALA A 35 -10.51 -31.97 -6.08
N GLY A 36 -11.10 -31.13 -5.23
CA GLY A 36 -12.38 -31.41 -4.57
C GLY A 36 -13.53 -31.53 -5.58
N HIS A 37 -13.64 -30.60 -6.54
CA HIS A 37 -14.66 -30.68 -7.61
C HIS A 37 -14.50 -31.95 -8.45
N ALA A 38 -13.26 -32.31 -8.80
CA ALA A 38 -12.97 -33.55 -9.52
C ALA A 38 -13.34 -34.80 -8.71
N THR A 39 -13.10 -34.80 -7.39
CA THR A 39 -13.44 -35.91 -6.50
C THR A 39 -14.95 -36.11 -6.41
N VAL A 40 -15.72 -35.05 -6.21
CA VAL A 40 -17.19 -35.10 -6.15
C VAL A 40 -17.75 -35.59 -7.48
N SER A 41 -17.28 -35.02 -8.60
CA SER A 41 -17.73 -35.42 -9.94
C SER A 41 -17.41 -36.89 -10.24
N GLY A 42 -16.23 -37.37 -9.83
CA GLY A 42 -15.82 -38.77 -10.00
C GLY A 42 -16.63 -39.78 -9.15
N ARG A 43 -17.37 -39.32 -8.15
CA ARG A 43 -18.28 -40.16 -7.34
C ARG A 43 -19.68 -40.29 -7.96
N ARG A 44 -20.00 -39.55 -9.03
CA ARG A 44 -21.31 -39.58 -9.69
C ARG A 44 -21.40 -40.71 -10.73
N ALA A 45 -22.62 -41.08 -11.11
CA ALA A 45 -22.88 -42.15 -12.05
C ALA A 45 -22.50 -41.78 -13.50
N SER A 46 -22.43 -42.76 -14.40
CA SER A 46 -21.98 -42.57 -15.80
C SER A 46 -22.81 -41.61 -16.64
N GLY A 47 -24.04 -41.28 -16.21
CA GLY A 47 -24.92 -40.30 -16.88
C GLY A 47 -24.75 -38.86 -16.38
N TYR A 48 -23.88 -38.61 -15.41
CA TYR A 48 -23.66 -37.27 -14.86
C TYR A 48 -22.88 -36.38 -15.83
N GLU A 49 -23.40 -35.18 -16.08
CA GLU A 49 -22.80 -34.19 -16.94
C GLU A 49 -22.03 -33.17 -16.09
N ALA A 50 -20.71 -33.12 -16.23
CA ALA A 50 -19.86 -32.17 -15.50
C ALA A 50 -19.55 -30.91 -16.33
N GLU A 51 -19.33 -29.79 -15.65
CA GLU A 51 -18.84 -28.53 -16.23
C GLU A 51 -19.68 -27.97 -17.40
N ILE A 52 -20.99 -27.82 -17.17
CA ILE A 52 -21.95 -27.43 -18.21
C ILE A 52 -21.90 -25.93 -18.45
N THR A 53 -21.56 -25.53 -19.68
CA THR A 53 -21.61 -24.12 -20.08
C THR A 53 -23.06 -23.70 -20.30
N LEU A 54 -23.49 -22.67 -19.58
CA LEU A 54 -24.85 -22.17 -19.58
C LEU A 54 -24.84 -20.68 -19.95
N THR A 55 -25.85 -20.24 -20.70
CA THR A 55 -26.00 -18.83 -21.09
C THR A 55 -27.48 -18.49 -21.20
N GLY A 56 -27.85 -17.30 -20.75
CA GLY A 56 -29.19 -16.73 -20.87
C GLY A 56 -29.12 -15.23 -21.11
N VAL A 57 -30.22 -14.66 -21.59
CA VAL A 57 -30.29 -13.24 -21.93
C VAL A 57 -31.54 -12.62 -21.31
N HIS A 58 -31.38 -11.47 -20.67
CA HIS A 58 -32.46 -10.66 -20.14
C HIS A 58 -32.26 -9.19 -20.50
N ARG A 59 -33.19 -8.57 -21.25
CA ARG A 59 -33.13 -7.15 -21.67
C ARG A 59 -31.77 -6.70 -22.25
N GLY A 60 -31.07 -7.59 -22.95
CA GLY A 60 -29.74 -7.31 -23.52
C GLY A 60 -28.56 -7.63 -22.59
N LEU A 61 -28.79 -7.94 -21.32
CA LEU A 61 -27.78 -8.52 -20.43
C LEU A 61 -27.62 -10.01 -20.74
N THR A 62 -26.45 -10.41 -21.22
CA THR A 62 -26.08 -11.82 -21.37
C THR A 62 -25.42 -12.30 -20.09
N VAL A 63 -26.05 -13.27 -19.43
CA VAL A 63 -25.50 -13.93 -18.25
C VAL A 63 -24.95 -15.28 -18.68
N ARG A 64 -23.67 -15.54 -18.39
CA ARG A 64 -23.02 -16.81 -18.73
C ARG A 64 -22.20 -17.36 -17.58
N GLY A 65 -22.02 -18.66 -17.56
CA GLY A 65 -21.15 -19.31 -16.61
C GLY A 65 -21.05 -20.80 -16.89
N ARG A 66 -20.41 -21.50 -15.95
CA ARG A 66 -20.22 -22.94 -16.03
C ARG A 66 -20.73 -23.54 -14.73
N ALA A 67 -21.82 -24.28 -14.81
CA ALA A 67 -22.33 -25.03 -13.66
C ALA A 67 -21.47 -26.27 -13.42
N ASP A 68 -21.33 -26.67 -12.17
CA ASP A 68 -20.45 -27.78 -11.81
C ASP A 68 -20.95 -29.14 -12.33
N GLY A 69 -22.26 -29.39 -12.30
CA GLY A 69 -22.84 -30.46 -13.12
C GLY A 69 -24.35 -30.68 -12.97
N TYR A 70 -24.84 -31.69 -13.69
CA TYR A 70 -26.25 -32.06 -13.77
C TYR A 70 -26.40 -33.58 -13.86
N ASP A 71 -27.31 -34.14 -13.08
CA ASP A 71 -27.75 -35.53 -13.15
C ASP A 71 -29.10 -35.62 -13.89
N PRO A 72 -29.13 -36.11 -15.14
CA PRO A 72 -30.37 -36.25 -15.91
C PRO A 72 -31.34 -37.28 -15.33
N ALA A 73 -30.85 -38.31 -14.64
CA ALA A 73 -31.70 -39.36 -14.09
C ALA A 73 -32.49 -38.86 -12.87
N LEU A 74 -31.88 -37.93 -12.12
CA LEU A 74 -32.52 -37.29 -10.96
C LEU A 74 -33.13 -35.93 -11.28
N ASN A 75 -32.98 -35.43 -12.52
CA ASN A 75 -33.33 -34.07 -12.90
C ASN A 75 -32.75 -33.05 -11.90
N ARG A 76 -31.46 -33.16 -11.58
CA ARG A 76 -30.79 -32.40 -10.51
C ARG A 76 -29.57 -31.65 -11.01
N LEU A 77 -29.55 -30.33 -10.84
CA LEU A 77 -28.37 -29.50 -11.00
C LEU A 77 -27.59 -29.44 -9.70
N GLU A 78 -26.27 -29.62 -9.76
CA GLU A 78 -25.36 -29.55 -8.63
C GLU A 78 -24.38 -28.39 -8.80
N GLU A 79 -24.29 -27.54 -7.77
CA GLU A 79 -23.23 -26.55 -7.61
C GLU A 79 -22.35 -26.97 -6.42
N ILE A 80 -21.07 -27.19 -6.67
CA ILE A 80 -20.12 -27.76 -5.73
C ILE A 80 -19.37 -26.63 -5.02
N LYS A 81 -19.28 -26.72 -3.69
CA LYS A 81 -18.53 -25.77 -2.85
C LYS A 81 -17.59 -26.53 -1.94
N THR A 82 -16.29 -26.39 -2.20
CA THR A 82 -15.26 -26.95 -1.34
C THR A 82 -15.01 -26.05 -0.13
N TYR A 83 -14.90 -26.64 1.05
CA TYR A 83 -14.65 -25.91 2.30
C TYR A 83 -13.77 -26.73 3.25
N ARG A 84 -13.39 -26.13 4.38
CA ARG A 84 -12.68 -26.79 5.48
C ARG A 84 -13.38 -26.47 6.80
N GLY A 85 -13.47 -27.46 7.70
CA GLY A 85 -14.05 -27.31 9.04
C GLY A 85 -15.54 -27.63 9.09
N GLU A 86 -16.28 -27.00 10.00
CA GLU A 86 -17.70 -27.26 10.21
C GLU A 86 -18.58 -26.43 9.28
N LEU A 87 -19.50 -27.07 8.55
CA LEU A 87 -20.34 -26.38 7.55
C LEU A 87 -21.25 -25.31 8.21
N ASP A 88 -21.75 -25.59 9.41
CA ASP A 88 -22.62 -24.67 10.13
C ASP A 88 -21.91 -23.39 10.61
N SER A 89 -20.57 -23.44 10.70
CA SER A 89 -19.75 -22.25 10.96
C SER A 89 -19.70 -21.28 9.77
N MET A 90 -20.06 -21.75 8.56
CA MET A 90 -20.06 -20.92 7.37
C MET A 90 -21.06 -19.77 7.52
N PRO A 91 -20.61 -18.52 7.35
CA PRO A 91 -21.47 -17.35 7.44
C PRO A 91 -22.71 -17.48 6.54
N ALA A 92 -23.88 -17.12 7.07
CA ALA A 92 -25.16 -17.25 6.35
C ALA A 92 -25.18 -16.49 5.01
N ASN A 93 -24.49 -15.34 4.96
CA ASN A 93 -24.31 -14.54 3.75
C ASN A 93 -23.55 -15.28 2.63
N HIS A 94 -22.56 -16.12 2.96
CA HIS A 94 -21.82 -16.95 2.01
C HIS A 94 -22.72 -18.07 1.46
N ARG A 95 -23.45 -18.76 2.35
CA ARG A 95 -24.41 -19.80 1.95
C ARG A 95 -25.51 -19.23 1.04
N ALA A 96 -26.02 -18.04 1.35
CA ALA A 96 -26.98 -17.33 0.50
C ALA A 96 -26.43 -17.06 -0.91
N LEU A 97 -25.16 -16.68 -1.01
CA LEU A 97 -24.50 -16.46 -2.30
C LEU A 97 -24.33 -17.75 -3.11
N HIS A 98 -24.00 -18.87 -2.45
CA HIS A 98 -23.93 -20.18 -3.11
C HIS A 98 -25.28 -20.59 -3.69
N TRP A 99 -26.35 -20.44 -2.90
CA TRP A 99 -27.72 -20.70 -3.37
C TRP A 99 -28.12 -19.80 -4.54
N ALA A 100 -27.74 -18.52 -4.50
CA ALA A 100 -28.00 -17.60 -5.60
C ALA A 100 -27.34 -18.07 -6.91
N GLN A 101 -26.09 -18.53 -6.86
CA GLN A 101 -25.39 -19.08 -8.03
C GLN A 101 -26.11 -20.33 -8.57
N ALA A 102 -26.41 -21.28 -7.68
CA ALA A 102 -27.09 -22.52 -8.06
C ALA A 102 -28.47 -22.28 -8.69
N ARG A 103 -29.25 -21.33 -8.16
CA ARG A 103 -30.57 -20.95 -8.70
C ARG A 103 -30.45 -20.25 -10.06
N VAL A 104 -29.47 -19.38 -10.26
CA VAL A 104 -29.21 -18.76 -11.57
C VAL A 104 -28.85 -19.84 -12.60
N TYR A 105 -27.93 -20.75 -12.27
CA TYR A 105 -27.63 -21.87 -13.15
C TYR A 105 -28.85 -22.77 -13.39
N GLY A 106 -29.68 -22.98 -12.37
CA GLY A 106 -30.94 -23.71 -12.50
C GLY A 106 -31.86 -23.10 -13.55
N HIS A 107 -32.07 -21.77 -13.51
CA HIS A 107 -32.84 -21.07 -14.53
C HIS A 107 -32.25 -21.28 -15.93
N LEU A 108 -30.95 -21.05 -16.09
CA LEU A 108 -30.28 -21.17 -17.38
C LEU A 108 -30.40 -22.59 -17.95
N LEU A 109 -30.31 -23.61 -17.10
CA LEU A 109 -30.50 -25.00 -17.49
C LEU A 109 -31.95 -25.29 -17.90
N CYS A 110 -32.94 -24.85 -17.10
CA CYS A 110 -34.36 -24.98 -17.42
C CYS A 110 -34.68 -24.34 -18.78
N GLN A 111 -34.15 -23.14 -19.05
CA GLN A 111 -34.32 -22.44 -20.32
C GLN A 111 -33.68 -23.21 -21.47
N GLN A 112 -32.44 -23.67 -21.31
CA GLN A 112 -31.70 -24.37 -22.36
C GLN A 112 -32.30 -25.73 -22.71
N ARG A 113 -32.90 -26.43 -21.74
CA ARG A 113 -33.42 -27.80 -21.91
C ARG A 113 -34.94 -27.91 -21.93
N GLY A 114 -35.67 -26.82 -21.74
CA GLY A 114 -37.13 -26.82 -21.68
C GLY A 114 -37.71 -27.59 -20.48
N LEU A 115 -37.02 -27.56 -19.33
CA LEU A 115 -37.47 -28.25 -18.11
C LEU A 115 -38.54 -27.42 -17.38
N ALA A 116 -39.63 -28.05 -16.96
CA ALA A 116 -40.70 -27.39 -16.19
C ALA A 116 -40.37 -27.26 -14.69
N GLU A 117 -39.57 -28.20 -14.17
CA GLU A 117 -39.10 -28.25 -12.80
C GLU A 117 -37.68 -28.83 -12.75
N LEU A 118 -36.95 -28.55 -11.66
CA LEU A 118 -35.58 -28.97 -11.47
C LEU A 118 -35.27 -29.09 -9.97
N PHE A 119 -34.51 -30.11 -9.58
CA PHE A 119 -33.87 -30.13 -8.27
C PHE A 119 -32.58 -29.31 -8.34
N VAL A 120 -32.46 -28.27 -7.52
CA VAL A 120 -31.24 -27.46 -7.41
C VAL A 120 -30.53 -27.84 -6.13
N ALA A 121 -29.27 -28.24 -6.22
CA ALA A 121 -28.51 -28.73 -5.09
C ALA A 121 -27.19 -27.99 -4.90
N LEU A 122 -26.88 -27.71 -3.63
CA LEU A 122 -25.54 -27.36 -3.19
C LEU A 122 -24.85 -28.61 -2.64
N VAL A 123 -23.66 -28.89 -3.16
CA VAL A 123 -22.80 -29.97 -2.68
C VAL A 123 -21.63 -29.36 -1.93
N TYR A 124 -21.69 -29.39 -0.61
CA TYR A 124 -20.57 -28.96 0.21
C TYR A 124 -19.60 -30.12 0.41
N PHE A 125 -18.37 -29.96 -0.05
CA PHE A 125 -17.32 -30.96 0.08
C PHE A 125 -16.23 -30.48 1.04
N ASP A 126 -16.09 -31.17 2.17
CA ASP A 126 -14.97 -30.92 3.07
C ASP A 126 -13.72 -31.60 2.52
N ILE A 127 -12.71 -30.82 2.15
CA ILE A 127 -11.47 -31.34 1.56
C ILE A 127 -10.59 -32.11 2.55
N VAL A 128 -10.85 -32.00 3.86
CA VAL A 128 -10.13 -32.75 4.89
C VAL A 128 -10.76 -34.11 5.12
N SER A 129 -12.03 -34.15 5.53
CA SER A 129 -12.73 -35.41 5.79
C SER A 129 -13.19 -36.13 4.52
N GLN A 130 -13.14 -35.45 3.36
CA GLN A 130 -13.73 -35.88 2.09
C GLN A 130 -15.23 -36.20 2.16
N LYS A 131 -15.92 -35.67 3.16
CA LYS A 131 -17.35 -35.83 3.37
C LYS A 131 -18.13 -34.85 2.49
N GLU A 132 -19.21 -35.35 1.89
CA GLU A 132 -20.18 -34.54 1.16
C GLU A 132 -21.39 -34.25 2.04
N THR A 133 -21.84 -33.00 2.00
CA THR A 133 -23.15 -32.58 2.53
C THR A 133 -23.98 -32.05 1.37
N LEU A 134 -25.06 -32.76 1.05
CA LEU A 134 -25.97 -32.43 -0.03
C LEU A 134 -27.17 -31.67 0.52
N LEU A 135 -27.38 -30.44 0.06
CA LEU A 135 -28.58 -29.67 0.33
C LEU A 135 -29.35 -29.51 -0.98
N THR A 136 -30.60 -29.94 -1.05
CA THR A 136 -31.41 -29.93 -2.28
C THR A 136 -32.72 -29.18 -2.05
N GLU A 137 -33.09 -28.35 -3.01
CA GLU A 137 -34.39 -27.67 -3.07
C GLU A 137 -35.06 -27.97 -4.42
N THR A 138 -36.36 -28.21 -4.43
CA THR A 138 -37.15 -28.33 -5.67
C THR A 138 -37.60 -26.95 -6.11
N HIS A 139 -37.40 -26.63 -7.39
CA HIS A 139 -37.83 -25.36 -7.97
C HIS A 139 -38.58 -25.59 -9.28
N THR A 140 -39.57 -24.74 -9.55
CA THR A 140 -40.21 -24.65 -10.87
C THR A 140 -39.38 -23.76 -11.79
N ALA A 141 -39.49 -23.94 -13.10
CA ALA A 141 -38.86 -23.05 -14.06
C ALA A 141 -39.27 -21.59 -13.86
N ALA A 142 -40.55 -21.35 -13.56
CA ALA A 142 -41.10 -20.02 -13.30
C ALA A 142 -40.50 -19.37 -12.05
N SER A 143 -40.27 -20.12 -10.96
CA SER A 143 -39.65 -19.57 -9.75
C SER A 143 -38.17 -19.24 -9.95
N LEU A 144 -37.44 -20.06 -10.71
CA LEU A 144 -36.04 -19.80 -11.07
C LEU A 144 -35.92 -18.60 -12.01
N GLU A 145 -36.83 -18.48 -12.99
CA GLU A 145 -36.91 -17.32 -13.89
C GLU A 145 -37.19 -16.03 -13.13
N ALA A 146 -38.18 -16.02 -12.23
CA ALA A 146 -38.47 -14.84 -11.40
C ALA A 146 -37.24 -14.40 -10.59
N PHE A 147 -36.50 -15.35 -10.01
CA PHE A 147 -35.26 -15.06 -9.29
C PHE A 147 -34.17 -14.51 -10.22
N PHE A 148 -33.95 -15.14 -11.37
CA PHE A 148 -32.98 -14.71 -12.37
C PHE A 148 -33.26 -13.30 -12.87
N VAL A 149 -34.53 -12.99 -13.18
CA VAL A 149 -34.98 -11.67 -13.61
C VAL A 149 -34.69 -10.63 -12.53
N ASP A 150 -35.03 -10.87 -11.26
CA ASP A 150 -34.72 -9.94 -10.15
C ASP A 150 -33.21 -9.66 -10.05
N GLN A 151 -32.35 -10.69 -10.19
CA GLN A 151 -30.90 -10.47 -10.19
C GLN A 151 -30.46 -9.64 -11.41
N CYS A 152 -30.99 -9.95 -12.59
CA CYS A 152 -30.65 -9.26 -13.83
C CYS A 152 -31.10 -7.79 -13.84
N GLU A 153 -32.30 -7.46 -13.32
CA GLU A 153 -32.78 -6.09 -13.24
C GLU A 153 -31.92 -5.24 -12.30
N ARG A 154 -31.62 -5.74 -11.09
CA ARG A 154 -30.73 -5.07 -10.13
C ARG A 154 -29.36 -4.75 -10.73
N PHE A 155 -28.82 -5.68 -11.51
CA PHE A 155 -27.53 -5.52 -12.17
C PHE A 155 -27.61 -4.62 -13.41
N SER A 156 -28.67 -4.72 -14.21
CA SER A 156 -28.85 -3.91 -15.44
C SER A 156 -29.01 -2.44 -15.09
N ASP A 157 -29.82 -2.12 -14.09
CA ASP A 157 -29.96 -0.74 -13.57
C ASP A 157 -28.61 -0.16 -13.14
N TRP A 158 -27.78 -0.99 -12.52
CA TRP A 158 -26.42 -0.61 -12.17
C TRP A 158 -25.55 -0.39 -13.41
N ALA A 159 -25.51 -1.34 -14.33
CA ALA A 159 -24.65 -1.28 -15.52
C ALA A 159 -24.98 -0.05 -16.36
N MET A 160 -26.27 0.23 -16.57
CA MET A 160 -26.73 1.43 -17.29
C MET A 160 -26.31 2.73 -16.59
N ARG A 161 -26.40 2.80 -15.25
CA ARG A 161 -25.95 3.98 -14.49
C ARG A 161 -24.45 4.19 -14.60
N GLU A 162 -23.66 3.12 -14.52
CA GLU A 162 -22.19 3.22 -14.66
C GLU A 162 -21.78 3.64 -16.05
N GLU A 163 -22.45 3.14 -17.08
CA GLU A 163 -22.17 3.51 -18.46
C GLU A 163 -22.61 4.94 -18.78
N SER A 164 -23.78 5.35 -18.32
CA SER A 164 -24.24 6.75 -18.40
C SER A 164 -23.25 7.69 -17.71
N HIS A 165 -22.81 7.33 -16.50
CA HIS A 165 -21.77 8.06 -15.77
C HIS A 165 -20.46 8.14 -16.57
N ARG A 166 -19.97 7.01 -17.09
CA ARG A 166 -18.73 6.96 -17.87
C ARG A 166 -18.81 7.84 -19.12
N ASN A 167 -19.92 7.80 -19.85
CA ASN A 167 -20.15 8.62 -21.03
C ASN A 167 -20.18 10.12 -20.68
N ALA A 168 -20.92 10.50 -19.64
CA ALA A 168 -20.98 11.88 -19.16
C ALA A 168 -19.61 12.38 -18.68
N ARG A 169 -18.90 11.55 -17.90
CA ARG A 169 -17.54 11.81 -17.44
C ARG A 169 -16.58 12.00 -18.61
N ASN A 170 -16.56 11.09 -19.58
CA ASN A 170 -15.64 11.16 -20.71
C ASN A 170 -15.90 12.42 -21.56
N ALA A 171 -17.17 12.76 -21.82
CA ALA A 171 -17.54 13.98 -22.52
C ALA A 171 -17.06 15.23 -21.76
N ALA A 172 -17.28 15.30 -20.45
CA ALA A 172 -16.82 16.41 -19.63
C ALA A 172 -15.28 16.51 -19.58
N LEU A 173 -14.58 15.38 -19.47
CA LEU A 173 -13.11 15.34 -19.48
C LEU A 173 -12.52 15.73 -20.84
N ALA A 174 -13.18 15.41 -21.95
CA ALA A 174 -12.77 15.85 -23.28
C ALA A 174 -12.78 17.39 -23.38
N ALA A 175 -13.81 18.03 -22.83
CA ALA A 175 -13.94 19.49 -22.80
C ALA A 175 -13.14 20.19 -21.68
N LEU A 176 -12.66 19.46 -20.67
CA LEU A 176 -12.00 20.03 -19.48
C LEU A 176 -10.80 20.92 -19.83
N PRO A 177 -10.84 22.24 -19.56
CA PRO A 177 -9.68 23.09 -19.77
C PRO A 177 -8.63 22.85 -18.68
N PHE A 178 -7.40 23.29 -18.94
CA PHE A 178 -6.44 23.47 -17.85
C PHE A 178 -6.93 24.61 -16.93
N PRO A 179 -6.88 24.47 -15.59
CA PRO A 179 -7.59 25.38 -14.69
C PRO A 179 -6.96 26.78 -14.58
N TYR A 180 -5.73 26.95 -15.05
CA TYR A 180 -5.03 28.23 -15.06
C TYR A 180 -4.90 28.76 -16.49
N SER A 181 -4.66 30.06 -16.63
CA SER A 181 -4.46 30.73 -17.92
C SER A 181 -3.26 30.18 -18.72
N ALA A 182 -2.24 29.68 -18.03
CA ALA A 182 -1.06 29.06 -18.62
C ALA A 182 -0.46 27.98 -17.72
N PHE A 183 0.27 27.06 -18.33
CA PHE A 183 1.13 26.11 -17.60
C PHE A 183 2.33 26.85 -17.00
N ARG A 184 2.76 26.42 -15.80
CA ARG A 184 4.04 26.85 -15.22
C ARG A 184 5.21 26.29 -16.03
N SER A 185 6.41 26.85 -15.83
CA SER A 185 7.64 26.32 -16.43
C SER A 185 7.81 24.82 -16.11
N GLY A 186 8.16 24.01 -17.12
CA GLY A 186 8.28 22.56 -17.02
C GLY A 186 6.98 21.77 -16.84
N GLN A 187 5.90 22.40 -16.37
CA GLN A 187 4.62 21.71 -16.07
C GLN A 187 3.96 21.15 -17.33
N ARG A 188 4.05 21.87 -18.45
CA ARG A 188 3.49 21.40 -19.74
C ARG A 188 4.24 20.18 -20.26
N GLU A 189 5.57 20.17 -20.15
CA GLU A 189 6.41 19.04 -20.54
C GLU A 189 6.09 17.79 -19.73
N LEU A 190 5.94 17.94 -18.41
CA LEU A 190 5.45 16.89 -17.53
C LEU A 190 4.09 16.37 -17.99
N ALA A 191 3.13 17.27 -18.22
CA ALA A 191 1.78 16.89 -18.59
C ALA A 191 1.71 16.14 -19.94
N VAL A 192 2.46 16.60 -20.94
CA VAL A 192 2.55 15.93 -22.25
C VAL A 192 3.15 14.54 -22.11
N SER A 193 4.21 14.39 -21.33
CA SER A 193 4.88 13.09 -21.13
C SER A 193 3.98 12.10 -20.40
N VAL A 194 3.25 12.56 -19.39
CA VAL A 194 2.27 11.74 -18.65
C VAL A 194 1.12 11.30 -19.56
N TYR A 195 0.58 12.20 -20.38
CA TYR A 195 -0.47 11.83 -21.34
C TYR A 195 0.02 10.78 -22.34
N ARG A 196 1.24 10.93 -22.86
CA ARG A 196 1.85 9.94 -23.78
C ARG A 196 2.05 8.59 -23.10
N ALA A 197 2.52 8.56 -21.85
CA ALA A 197 2.67 7.32 -21.10
C ALA A 197 1.34 6.59 -20.93
N ALA A 198 0.25 7.31 -20.65
CA ALA A 198 -1.09 6.76 -20.58
C ALA A 198 -1.59 6.24 -21.94
N ARG A 199 -1.39 7.01 -23.01
CA ARG A 199 -1.79 6.63 -24.37
C ARG A 199 -1.06 5.39 -24.87
N ASP A 200 0.25 5.31 -24.62
CA ASP A 200 1.12 4.27 -25.15
C ASP A 200 1.20 3.05 -24.23
N GLY A 201 0.55 3.11 -23.06
CA GLY A 201 0.53 2.03 -22.08
C GLY A 201 1.91 1.73 -21.47
N ARG A 202 2.64 2.76 -21.04
CA ARG A 202 4.04 2.64 -20.57
C ARG A 202 4.27 3.17 -19.17
N CYS A 203 5.39 2.77 -18.59
CA CYS A 203 5.91 3.36 -17.36
C CYS A 203 6.67 4.66 -17.66
N LEU A 204 6.54 5.65 -16.77
CA LEU A 204 7.27 6.91 -16.81
C LEU A 204 7.81 7.23 -15.41
N MET A 205 9.09 7.58 -15.36
CA MET A 205 9.72 8.21 -14.21
C MET A 205 9.94 9.68 -14.51
N ALA A 206 9.44 10.56 -13.66
CA ALA A 206 9.58 12.00 -13.80
C ALA A 206 10.21 12.61 -12.54
N GLN A 207 11.43 13.10 -12.66
CA GLN A 207 11.98 14.03 -11.69
C GLN A 207 11.41 15.42 -11.97
N ALA A 208 10.74 15.98 -10.97
CA ALA A 208 10.11 17.28 -11.04
C ALA A 208 10.26 17.98 -9.69
N PRO A 209 10.83 19.19 -9.64
CA PRO A 209 11.01 19.91 -8.39
C PRO A 209 9.67 20.38 -7.79
N THR A 210 9.68 20.75 -6.52
CA THR A 210 8.52 21.37 -5.88
C THR A 210 8.21 22.73 -6.53
N GLY A 211 6.97 23.19 -6.42
CA GLY A 211 6.56 24.49 -6.96
C GLY A 211 6.06 24.46 -8.41
N ILE A 212 6.44 23.48 -9.23
CA ILE A 212 5.98 23.42 -10.65
C ILE A 212 4.52 22.98 -10.82
N GLY A 213 3.85 22.57 -9.73
CA GLY A 213 2.49 22.04 -9.77
C GLY A 213 2.42 20.60 -10.29
N LYS A 214 3.32 19.73 -9.80
CA LYS A 214 3.44 18.30 -10.18
C LYS A 214 2.10 17.57 -10.14
N THR A 215 1.39 17.68 -9.02
CA THR A 215 0.12 16.98 -8.79
C THR A 215 -0.91 17.29 -9.85
N LEU A 216 -1.11 18.56 -10.20
CA LEU A 216 -2.01 18.94 -11.28
C LEU A 216 -1.44 18.55 -12.65
N GLY A 217 -0.13 18.70 -12.83
CA GLY A 217 0.59 18.31 -14.06
C GLY A 217 0.58 16.81 -14.34
N THR A 218 0.23 15.96 -13.36
CA THR A 218 0.06 14.51 -13.55
C THR A 218 -1.40 14.08 -13.57
N ILE A 219 -2.27 14.65 -12.72
CA ILE A 219 -3.70 14.27 -12.68
C ILE A 219 -4.44 14.74 -13.94
N PHE A 220 -4.27 16.01 -14.34
CA PHE A 220 -4.95 16.57 -15.51
C PHE A 220 -4.75 15.75 -16.81
N PRO A 221 -3.52 15.40 -17.24
CA PRO A 221 -3.34 14.61 -18.44
C PRO A 221 -3.89 13.17 -18.33
N LEU A 222 -3.87 12.53 -17.16
CA LEU A 222 -4.49 11.21 -17.02
C LEU A 222 -6.01 11.27 -17.13
N LEU A 223 -6.64 12.30 -16.58
CA LEU A 223 -8.07 12.54 -16.77
C LEU A 223 -8.39 12.83 -18.25
N LYS A 224 -7.52 13.55 -18.97
CA LYS A 224 -7.64 13.68 -20.43
C LYS A 224 -7.52 12.33 -21.15
N ALA A 225 -6.72 11.39 -20.66
CA ALA A 225 -6.62 10.05 -21.25
C ALA A 225 -7.86 9.19 -20.97
N CYS A 226 -8.54 9.37 -19.83
CA CYS A 226 -9.86 8.75 -19.58
C CYS A 226 -10.90 9.16 -20.65
N ALA A 227 -10.88 10.43 -21.09
CA ALA A 227 -11.80 10.94 -22.11
C ALA A 227 -11.71 10.19 -23.45
N GLY A 228 -10.52 9.69 -23.81
CA GLY A 228 -10.29 8.92 -25.03
C GLY A 228 -10.49 7.40 -24.87
N ASP A 229 -11.16 6.95 -23.80
CA ASP A 229 -11.33 5.54 -23.43
C ASP A 229 -10.02 4.74 -23.36
N GLN A 230 -8.93 5.43 -23.03
CA GLN A 230 -7.63 4.78 -22.78
C GLN A 230 -7.52 4.24 -21.36
N LEU A 231 -8.25 4.85 -20.42
CA LEU A 231 -8.22 4.52 -19.01
C LEU A 231 -9.62 4.43 -18.43
N ASP A 232 -9.85 3.39 -17.63
CA ASP A 232 -11.07 3.25 -16.84
C ASP A 232 -10.98 4.08 -15.56
N ARG A 233 -9.80 4.10 -14.92
CA ARG A 233 -9.56 4.68 -13.58
C ARG A 233 -8.15 5.21 -13.40
N VAL A 234 -8.00 6.15 -12.47
CA VAL A 234 -6.70 6.70 -12.02
C VAL A 234 -6.51 6.44 -10.53
N PHE A 235 -5.39 5.85 -10.15
CA PHE A 235 -5.00 5.68 -8.75
C PHE A 235 -3.89 6.67 -8.41
N PHE A 236 -4.16 7.63 -7.51
CA PHE A 236 -3.17 8.55 -6.96
C PHE A 236 -2.68 8.01 -5.62
N LEU A 237 -1.46 7.49 -5.60
CA LEU A 237 -0.89 6.85 -4.43
C LEU A 237 0.27 7.68 -3.89
N THR A 238 0.30 7.88 -2.57
CA THR A 238 1.33 8.65 -1.88
C THR A 238 1.66 8.02 -0.53
N ALA A 239 2.89 8.21 -0.03
CA ALA A 239 3.31 7.64 1.24
C ALA A 239 2.72 8.36 2.47
N LYS A 240 2.20 9.59 2.31
CA LYS A 240 1.89 10.49 3.44
C LYS A 240 0.56 11.21 3.28
N THR A 241 -0.05 11.55 4.42
CA THR A 241 -1.34 12.27 4.45
C THR A 241 -1.34 13.60 3.67
N PRO A 242 -0.32 14.46 3.74
CA PRO A 242 -0.32 15.73 3.00
C PRO A 242 -0.41 15.54 1.48
N GLY A 243 0.23 14.50 0.93
CA GLY A 243 0.14 14.20 -0.51
C GLY A 243 -1.30 13.87 -0.96
N ARG A 244 -2.10 13.27 -0.06
CA ARG A 244 -3.51 12.96 -0.34
C ARG A 244 -4.34 14.24 -0.43
N ALA A 245 -4.12 15.18 0.49
CA ALA A 245 -4.77 16.48 0.45
C ALA A 245 -4.45 17.23 -0.85
N LEU A 246 -3.17 17.27 -1.25
CA LEU A 246 -2.75 17.89 -2.53
C LEU A 246 -3.48 17.30 -3.74
N ALA A 247 -3.68 15.98 -3.77
CA ALA A 247 -4.40 15.33 -4.86
C ALA A 247 -5.90 15.71 -4.87
N LEU A 248 -6.54 15.69 -3.70
CA LEU A 248 -7.95 16.09 -3.56
C LEU A 248 -8.15 17.56 -3.94
N ASP A 249 -7.25 18.45 -3.52
CA ASP A 249 -7.26 19.88 -3.85
C ASP A 249 -7.04 20.13 -5.34
N ALA A 250 -6.13 19.38 -5.98
CA ALA A 250 -5.93 19.45 -7.42
C ALA A 250 -7.19 19.04 -8.19
N VAL A 251 -7.91 18.01 -7.73
CA VAL A 251 -9.17 17.61 -8.34
C VAL A 251 -10.28 18.63 -8.08
N ALA A 252 -10.35 19.21 -6.88
CA ALA A 252 -11.28 20.30 -6.59
C ALA A 252 -11.04 21.53 -7.48
N THR A 253 -9.77 21.86 -7.74
CA THR A 253 -9.38 22.93 -8.68
C THR A 253 -9.87 22.64 -10.10
N LEU A 254 -9.73 21.40 -10.57
CA LEU A 254 -10.22 20.97 -11.89
C LEU A 254 -11.75 21.01 -12.00
N ARG A 255 -12.46 20.65 -10.92
CA ARG A 255 -13.93 20.79 -10.86
C ARG A 255 -14.34 22.25 -10.99
N ALA A 256 -13.67 23.16 -10.29
CA ALA A 256 -13.96 24.59 -10.35
C ALA A 256 -13.72 25.20 -11.75
N SER A 257 -12.76 24.67 -12.51
CA SER A 257 -12.45 25.16 -13.86
C SER A 257 -13.36 24.64 -14.97
N ALA A 258 -14.29 23.72 -14.69
CA ALA A 258 -15.12 23.08 -15.70
C ALA A 258 -16.20 23.98 -16.36
N GLY A 259 -16.21 25.29 -16.08
CA GLY A 259 -16.96 26.27 -16.88
C GLY A 259 -18.49 26.21 -16.73
N GLY A 260 -19.01 26.12 -15.51
CA GLY A 260 -20.45 26.14 -15.22
C GLY A 260 -21.18 24.81 -15.44
N GLY A 261 -20.58 23.86 -16.17
CA GLY A 261 -20.99 22.46 -16.20
C GLY A 261 -20.47 21.70 -14.99
N GLU A 262 -21.30 20.83 -14.41
CA GLU A 262 -20.87 19.93 -13.34
C GLU A 262 -19.89 18.89 -13.92
N LEU A 263 -18.68 18.78 -13.37
CA LEU A 263 -17.71 17.74 -13.76
C LEU A 263 -18.09 16.44 -13.02
N PRO A 264 -18.69 15.44 -13.69
CA PRO A 264 -19.24 14.26 -13.04
C PRO A 264 -18.11 13.26 -12.80
N LEU A 265 -17.21 13.62 -11.88
CA LEU A 265 -16.04 12.83 -11.52
C LEU A 265 -16.22 12.29 -10.10
N ARG A 266 -16.15 10.97 -9.91
CA ARG A 266 -16.24 10.33 -8.60
C ARG A 266 -14.84 10.13 -8.04
N VAL A 267 -14.55 10.78 -6.92
CA VAL A 267 -13.21 10.86 -6.33
C VAL A 267 -13.25 10.30 -4.92
N LEU A 268 -12.59 9.16 -4.71
CA LEU A 268 -12.57 8.43 -3.45
C LEU A 268 -11.25 8.60 -2.71
N GLU A 269 -11.34 8.96 -1.43
CA GLU A 269 -10.21 8.89 -0.51
C GLU A 269 -10.25 7.57 0.26
N LEU A 270 -9.25 6.71 0.04
CA LEU A 270 -9.06 5.51 0.87
C LEU A 270 -8.20 5.85 2.09
N VAL A 271 -8.72 5.51 3.26
CA VAL A 271 -8.04 5.71 4.55
C VAL A 271 -7.97 4.39 5.32
N ALA A 272 -6.93 4.28 6.15
CA ALA A 272 -6.70 3.09 6.97
C ALA A 272 -7.84 2.87 8.00
N ARG A 273 -8.03 1.61 8.39
CA ARG A 273 -9.13 1.18 9.27
C ARG A 273 -9.13 1.91 10.61
N ASP A 274 -7.96 2.07 11.22
CA ASP A 274 -7.75 2.83 12.46
C ASP A 274 -8.26 4.28 12.39
N LYS A 275 -8.32 4.86 11.18
CA LYS A 275 -8.82 6.22 10.94
C LYS A 275 -10.29 6.26 10.50
N ALA A 276 -10.84 5.19 9.94
CA ALA A 276 -12.25 5.17 9.48
C ALA A 276 -13.20 4.38 10.38
N CYS A 277 -12.69 3.56 11.30
CA CYS A 277 -13.51 2.72 12.15
C CYS A 277 -14.12 3.53 13.29
N GLU A 278 -15.44 3.47 13.43
CA GLU A 278 -16.18 4.08 14.55
C GLU A 278 -16.14 3.22 15.83
N HIS A 279 -15.68 1.97 15.72
CA HIS A 279 -15.62 0.99 16.80
C HIS A 279 -14.30 0.20 16.77
N PRO A 280 -13.14 0.85 17.00
CA PRO A 280 -11.82 0.21 16.90
C PRO A 280 -11.60 -0.92 17.92
N ASP A 281 -12.35 -0.90 19.03
CA ASP A 281 -12.36 -1.88 20.11
C ASP A 281 -13.16 -3.15 19.77
N LYS A 282 -13.96 -3.14 18.70
CA LYS A 282 -14.89 -4.22 18.35
C LYS A 282 -14.41 -5.06 17.17
N ALA A 283 -14.81 -6.32 17.16
CA ALA A 283 -14.59 -7.21 16.03
C ALA A 283 -15.54 -6.84 14.87
N CYS A 284 -15.08 -6.96 13.63
CA CYS A 284 -15.87 -6.67 12.42
C CYS A 284 -16.83 -7.83 12.08
N ARG A 285 -17.87 -7.99 12.90
CA ARG A 285 -18.95 -8.97 12.75
C ARG A 285 -20.25 -8.45 13.37
N GLY A 286 -21.41 -8.83 12.86
CA GLY A 286 -22.70 -8.26 13.31
C GLY A 286 -23.09 -8.55 14.76
N GLU A 287 -22.54 -9.59 15.36
CA GLU A 287 -22.68 -9.87 16.80
C GLU A 287 -21.93 -8.85 17.68
N SER A 288 -20.79 -8.35 17.20
CA SER A 288 -19.91 -7.46 17.97
C SER A 288 -20.09 -5.99 17.59
N CYS A 289 -20.14 -5.68 16.29
CA CYS A 289 -20.19 -4.33 15.76
C CYS A 289 -21.58 -4.00 15.19
N PRO A 290 -22.26 -2.93 15.66
CA PRO A 290 -23.59 -2.56 15.15
C PRO A 290 -23.56 -2.21 13.67
N LEU A 291 -22.49 -1.57 13.20
CA LEU A 291 -22.29 -1.18 11.79
C LEU A 291 -21.98 -2.37 10.86
N ALA A 292 -21.69 -3.55 11.42
CA ALA A 292 -21.50 -4.78 10.66
C ALA A 292 -22.79 -5.59 10.52
N ARG A 293 -23.75 -5.42 11.43
CA ARG A 293 -25.02 -6.16 11.43
C ARG A 293 -25.92 -5.69 10.29
N GLY A 294 -26.39 -6.57 9.43
CA GLY A 294 -27.20 -6.24 8.26
C GLY A 294 -26.47 -5.33 7.26
N PHE A 295 -25.14 -5.31 7.27
CA PHE A 295 -24.34 -4.42 6.41
C PHE A 295 -24.72 -4.54 4.93
N TYR A 296 -24.82 -5.76 4.41
CA TYR A 296 -25.12 -5.99 2.99
C TYR A 296 -26.57 -5.67 2.63
N ASP A 297 -27.48 -5.76 3.60
CA ASP A 297 -28.90 -5.42 3.39
C ASP A 297 -29.08 -3.91 3.18
N ARG A 298 -28.23 -3.09 3.82
CA ARG A 298 -28.26 -1.61 3.73
C ARG A 298 -27.24 -1.03 2.75
N LEU A 299 -26.35 -1.88 2.19
CA LEU A 299 -25.23 -1.44 1.34
C LEU A 299 -25.69 -0.77 0.04
N ALA A 300 -26.80 -1.20 -0.56
CA ALA A 300 -27.30 -0.62 -1.80
C ALA A 300 -27.71 0.86 -1.61
N ASP A 301 -28.44 1.16 -0.53
CA ASP A 301 -28.89 2.51 -0.22
C ASP A 301 -27.71 3.39 0.19
N ALA A 302 -26.81 2.88 1.04
CA ALA A 302 -25.61 3.59 1.45
C ALA A 302 -24.70 3.97 0.27
N ARG A 303 -24.53 3.06 -0.71
CA ARG A 303 -23.80 3.34 -1.96
C ARG A 303 -24.48 4.44 -2.77
N SER A 304 -25.79 4.33 -2.95
CA SER A 304 -26.57 5.29 -3.74
C SER A 304 -26.49 6.69 -3.13
N ALA A 305 -26.63 6.80 -1.80
CA ALA A 305 -26.49 8.06 -1.06
C ALA A 305 -25.08 8.64 -1.18
N ALA A 306 -24.03 7.82 -1.06
CA ALA A 306 -22.65 8.29 -1.20
C ALA A 306 -22.37 8.82 -2.62
N LEU A 307 -22.79 8.07 -3.65
CA LEU A 307 -22.55 8.41 -5.05
C LEU A 307 -23.29 9.66 -5.51
N ALA A 308 -24.46 9.97 -4.93
CA ALA A 308 -25.23 11.17 -5.24
C ALA A 308 -24.44 12.48 -4.97
N SER A 309 -23.48 12.47 -4.04
CA SER A 309 -22.66 13.64 -3.73
C SER A 309 -21.48 13.86 -4.69
N GLY A 310 -21.06 12.84 -5.45
CA GLY A 310 -19.86 12.84 -6.30
C GLY A 310 -18.50 13.01 -5.56
N ARG A 311 -18.50 13.49 -4.32
CA ARG A 311 -17.32 13.69 -3.48
C ARG A 311 -17.28 12.56 -2.44
N LEU A 312 -16.33 11.64 -2.59
CA LEU A 312 -16.20 10.46 -1.74
C LEU A 312 -14.95 10.58 -0.85
N ASP A 313 -14.76 11.75 -0.22
CA ASP A 313 -13.70 11.89 0.79
C ASP A 313 -14.10 11.22 2.11
N ARG A 314 -13.15 11.14 3.05
CA ARG A 314 -13.39 10.49 4.35
C ARG A 314 -14.67 11.00 5.06
N ALA A 315 -14.91 12.32 5.04
CA ALA A 315 -16.03 12.92 5.74
C ALA A 315 -17.36 12.59 5.05
N ALA A 316 -17.42 12.71 3.73
CA ALA A 316 -18.62 12.42 2.95
C ALA A 316 -19.00 10.93 3.01
N VAL A 317 -18.03 10.03 2.88
CA VAL A 317 -18.26 8.58 3.00
C VAL A 317 -18.73 8.22 4.41
N ARG A 318 -18.16 8.83 5.45
CA ARG A 318 -18.62 8.64 6.83
C ARG A 318 -20.08 9.08 7.00
N THR A 319 -20.44 10.26 6.50
CA THR A 319 -21.82 10.76 6.60
C THR A 319 -22.80 9.83 5.90
N ALA A 320 -22.51 9.40 4.67
CA ALA A 320 -23.37 8.47 3.94
C ALA A 320 -23.46 7.10 4.64
N ALA A 321 -22.34 6.58 5.15
CA ALA A 321 -22.32 5.31 5.85
C ALA A 321 -23.19 5.33 7.12
N LEU A 322 -23.06 6.38 7.94
CA LEU A 322 -23.78 6.49 9.20
C LEU A 322 -25.26 6.81 9.01
N ALA A 323 -25.64 7.50 7.92
CA ALA A 323 -27.05 7.69 7.57
C ALA A 323 -27.79 6.36 7.27
N HIS A 324 -27.05 5.30 6.98
CA HIS A 324 -27.58 3.97 6.65
C HIS A 324 -27.06 2.87 7.59
N ASP A 325 -26.53 3.23 8.76
CA ASP A 325 -26.01 2.31 9.78
C ASP A 325 -25.00 1.26 9.23
N VAL A 326 -24.13 1.65 8.30
CA VAL A 326 -23.07 0.78 7.76
C VAL A 326 -21.68 1.28 8.11
N CYS A 327 -20.70 0.39 8.06
CA CYS A 327 -19.31 0.75 8.40
C CYS A 327 -18.67 1.65 7.34
N PRO A 328 -18.18 2.86 7.68
CA PRO A 328 -17.52 3.77 6.72
C PRO A 328 -16.32 3.15 6.02
N TYR A 329 -15.49 2.40 6.74
CA TYR A 329 -14.30 1.74 6.19
C TYR A 329 -14.66 0.73 5.09
N TYR A 330 -15.65 -0.13 5.33
CA TYR A 330 -16.07 -1.13 4.32
C TYR A 330 -16.89 -0.50 3.21
N LEU A 331 -17.69 0.54 3.49
CA LEU A 331 -18.35 1.30 2.44
C LEU A 331 -17.32 1.92 1.48
N ALA A 332 -16.22 2.49 2.00
CA ALA A 332 -15.15 3.04 1.15
C ALA A 332 -14.52 1.98 0.24
N GLN A 333 -14.26 0.76 0.75
CA GLN A 333 -13.73 -0.33 -0.07
C GLN A 333 -14.71 -0.75 -1.16
N GLU A 334 -16.01 -0.77 -0.85
CA GLU A 334 -17.04 -1.03 -1.84
C GLU A 334 -17.01 0.08 -2.91
N LEU A 335 -17.10 1.35 -2.50
CA LEU A 335 -17.09 2.53 -3.38
C LEU A 335 -15.90 2.61 -4.33
N ALA A 336 -14.79 1.91 -4.07
CA ALA A 336 -13.65 1.80 -4.99
C ALA A 336 -14.07 1.28 -6.38
N ARG A 337 -15.06 0.38 -6.46
CA ARG A 337 -15.61 -0.14 -7.72
C ARG A 337 -16.40 0.91 -8.52
N TRP A 338 -16.79 2.02 -7.91
CA TRP A 338 -17.60 3.08 -8.52
C TRP A 338 -16.83 4.39 -8.71
N SER A 339 -15.53 4.40 -8.40
CA SER A 339 -14.72 5.63 -8.36
C SER A 339 -13.82 5.78 -9.58
N ASP A 340 -13.78 6.97 -10.16
CA ASP A 340 -12.94 7.29 -11.33
C ASP A 340 -11.50 7.59 -10.92
N VAL A 341 -11.35 8.31 -9.79
CA VAL A 341 -10.07 8.64 -9.18
C VAL A 341 -10.06 8.11 -7.76
N ILE A 342 -9.02 7.37 -7.39
CA ILE A 342 -8.83 6.87 -6.03
C ILE A 342 -7.53 7.43 -5.47
N VAL A 343 -7.62 8.16 -4.37
CA VAL A 343 -6.50 8.74 -3.64
C VAL A 343 -6.22 7.88 -2.41
N GLY A 344 -5.00 7.38 -2.25
CA GLY A 344 -4.68 6.45 -1.15
C GLY A 344 -3.19 6.27 -0.88
N ASP A 345 -2.89 5.36 0.03
CA ASP A 345 -1.51 4.94 0.32
C ASP A 345 -1.01 3.89 -0.71
N TYR A 346 0.30 3.82 -0.92
CA TYR A 346 0.95 2.80 -1.75
C TYR A 346 0.47 1.37 -1.48
N ASN A 347 0.21 1.03 -0.22
CA ASN A 347 -0.18 -0.33 0.20
C ASN A 347 -1.46 -0.81 -0.53
N TYR A 348 -2.35 0.08 -0.95
CA TYR A 348 -3.58 -0.32 -1.63
C TYR A 348 -3.36 -0.91 -3.03
N TYR A 349 -2.18 -0.73 -3.64
CA TYR A 349 -1.83 -1.30 -4.94
C TYR A 349 -0.55 -2.16 -4.90
N PHE A 350 0.44 -1.79 -4.09
CA PHE A 350 1.74 -2.44 -4.07
C PHE A 350 1.88 -3.54 -3.02
N ASP A 351 0.99 -3.65 -2.02
CA ASP A 351 1.09 -4.72 -1.03
C ASP A 351 0.72 -6.10 -1.64
N SER A 352 1.12 -7.19 -0.98
CA SER A 352 0.70 -8.55 -1.31
C SER A 352 -0.84 -8.73 -1.31
N SER A 353 -1.52 -8.06 -0.38
CA SER A 353 -2.97 -8.09 -0.15
C SER A 353 -3.71 -6.85 -0.67
N ALA A 354 -3.08 -6.12 -1.59
CA ALA A 354 -3.54 -4.84 -2.12
C ALA A 354 -4.94 -4.90 -2.77
N LEU A 355 -5.91 -4.20 -2.16
CA LEU A 355 -7.30 -4.11 -2.63
C LEU A 355 -7.41 -3.63 -4.09
N LEU A 356 -6.74 -2.54 -4.46
CA LEU A 356 -6.86 -1.95 -5.79
C LEU A 356 -6.21 -2.82 -6.86
N TYR A 357 -5.11 -3.49 -6.53
CA TYR A 357 -4.50 -4.47 -7.44
C TYR A 357 -5.44 -5.65 -7.69
N ALA A 358 -6.01 -6.22 -6.61
CA ALA A 358 -6.98 -7.31 -6.73
C ALA A 358 -8.19 -6.89 -7.59
N LEU A 359 -8.78 -5.72 -7.32
CA LEU A 359 -9.90 -5.20 -8.11
C LEU A 359 -9.52 -4.94 -9.58
N THR A 360 -8.31 -4.45 -9.84
CA THR A 360 -7.80 -4.24 -11.22
C THR A 360 -7.79 -5.54 -12.01
N GLN A 361 -7.26 -6.62 -11.41
CA GLN A 361 -7.20 -7.93 -12.04
C GLN A 361 -8.58 -8.56 -12.20
N MET A 362 -9.38 -8.55 -11.12
CA MET A 362 -10.72 -9.17 -11.11
C MET A 362 -11.68 -8.55 -12.13
N ASN A 363 -11.60 -7.24 -12.34
CA ASN A 363 -12.48 -6.51 -13.25
C ASN A 363 -11.81 -6.15 -14.58
N GLN A 364 -10.57 -6.59 -14.80
CA GLN A 364 -9.78 -6.32 -16.01
C GLN A 364 -9.70 -4.82 -16.38
N TRP A 365 -9.53 -3.96 -15.37
CA TRP A 365 -9.50 -2.52 -15.58
C TRP A 365 -8.21 -2.07 -16.27
N ARG A 366 -8.34 -1.11 -17.19
CA ARG A 366 -7.23 -0.29 -17.71
C ARG A 366 -6.96 0.85 -16.75
N VAL A 367 -6.05 0.65 -15.80
CA VAL A 367 -5.75 1.64 -14.76
C VAL A 367 -4.45 2.40 -15.05
N ALA A 368 -4.41 3.68 -14.66
CA ALA A 368 -3.16 4.42 -14.53
C ALA A 368 -2.82 4.62 -13.06
N VAL A 369 -1.57 4.32 -12.69
CA VAL A 369 -1.08 4.43 -11.30
C VAL A 369 -0.10 5.59 -11.21
N LEU A 370 -0.49 6.63 -10.47
CA LEU A 370 0.36 7.74 -10.07
C LEU A 370 1.02 7.40 -8.73
N VAL A 371 2.35 7.48 -8.68
CA VAL A 371 3.15 7.31 -7.46
C VAL A 371 3.81 8.65 -7.13
N ASP A 372 3.21 9.39 -6.21
CA ASP A 372 3.68 10.70 -5.75
C ASP A 372 4.73 10.56 -4.65
N GLU A 373 5.83 11.30 -4.74
CA GLU A 373 7.01 11.15 -3.90
C GLU A 373 7.54 9.71 -3.92
N ALA A 374 7.66 9.19 -5.15
CA ALA A 374 8.08 7.82 -5.46
C ALA A 374 9.42 7.41 -4.87
N HIS A 375 10.26 8.36 -4.45
CA HIS A 375 11.49 8.07 -3.71
C HIS A 375 11.24 7.30 -2.41
N ASN A 376 10.03 7.43 -1.83
CA ASN A 376 9.63 6.68 -0.63
C ASN A 376 9.22 5.24 -0.94
N LEU A 377 8.92 4.90 -2.20
CA LEU A 377 8.35 3.60 -2.55
C LEU A 377 9.32 2.46 -2.24
N LEU A 378 10.64 2.66 -2.40
CA LEU A 378 11.64 1.63 -2.15
C LEU A 378 11.58 1.13 -0.70
N ASP A 379 11.65 2.04 0.27
CA ASP A 379 11.62 1.68 1.68
C ASP A 379 10.23 1.19 2.12
N ARG A 380 9.16 1.70 1.49
CA ARG A 380 7.80 1.20 1.75
C ARG A 380 7.62 -0.22 1.22
N ALA A 381 8.07 -0.52 0.02
CA ALA A 381 7.98 -1.86 -0.57
C ALA A 381 8.85 -2.87 0.19
N ARG A 382 10.08 -2.50 0.60
CA ARG A 382 10.91 -3.36 1.47
C ARG A 382 10.17 -3.77 2.75
N ARG A 383 9.40 -2.86 3.35
CA ARG A 383 8.57 -3.16 4.53
C ARG A 383 7.38 -4.06 4.19
N MET A 384 6.69 -3.83 3.07
CA MET A 384 5.58 -4.70 2.61
C MET A 384 6.04 -6.15 2.36
N TYR A 385 7.30 -6.33 1.97
CA TYR A 385 7.88 -7.63 1.63
C TYR A 385 8.95 -8.09 2.63
N THR A 386 8.87 -7.65 3.89
CA THR A 386 9.72 -8.15 4.98
C THR A 386 8.86 -8.73 6.09
N ALA A 387 9.15 -9.95 6.51
CA ALA A 387 8.49 -10.60 7.63
C ALA A 387 9.49 -10.86 8.75
N ALA A 388 9.11 -10.47 9.98
CA ALA A 388 9.89 -10.74 11.18
C ALA A 388 9.03 -11.51 12.20
N LEU A 389 9.64 -12.51 12.84
CA LEU A 389 9.05 -13.26 13.94
C LEU A 389 9.87 -12.97 15.21
N ASP A 390 9.18 -12.55 16.28
CA ASP A 390 9.77 -12.32 17.61
C ASP A 390 9.56 -13.52 18.53
N GLN A 391 10.66 -14.05 19.07
CA GLN A 391 10.63 -15.18 20.01
C GLN A 391 9.91 -14.83 21.32
N THR A 392 9.86 -13.55 21.70
CA THR A 392 9.11 -13.06 22.86
C THR A 392 7.61 -13.27 22.67
N SER A 393 7.07 -12.91 21.51
CA SER A 393 5.67 -13.17 21.14
C SER A 393 5.35 -14.66 21.16
N LEU A 394 6.23 -15.50 20.60
CA LEU A 394 6.09 -16.97 20.67
C LEU A 394 6.04 -17.47 22.11
N SER A 395 6.89 -16.93 22.99
CA SER A 395 6.95 -17.31 24.40
C SER A 395 5.70 -16.91 25.18
N ILE A 396 5.11 -15.75 24.88
CA ILE A 396 3.82 -15.30 25.44
C ILE A 396 2.71 -16.24 24.98
N VAL A 397 2.60 -16.47 23.67
CA VAL A 397 1.56 -17.34 23.08
C VAL A 397 1.62 -18.74 23.68
N ARG A 398 2.81 -19.32 23.85
CA ARG A 398 2.98 -20.66 24.47
C ARG A 398 2.39 -20.79 25.88
N LYS A 399 2.32 -19.70 26.65
CA LYS A 399 1.73 -19.72 28.01
C LYS A 399 0.20 -19.69 27.97
N THR A 400 -0.37 -19.01 26.98
CA THR A 400 -1.82 -18.78 26.85
C THR A 400 -2.51 -19.71 25.85
N ALA A 401 -1.75 -20.49 25.09
CA ALA A 401 -2.26 -21.25 23.97
C ALA A 401 -3.15 -22.43 24.41
N PRO A 402 -4.25 -22.69 23.67
CA PRO A 402 -5.05 -23.90 23.80
C PRO A 402 -4.21 -25.19 23.75
N ALA A 403 -4.72 -26.26 24.36
CA ALA A 403 -4.02 -27.54 24.49
C ALA A 403 -3.53 -28.11 23.14
N MET A 404 -4.35 -27.98 22.09
CA MET A 404 -4.05 -28.46 20.74
C MET A 404 -2.83 -27.77 20.11
N LEU A 405 -2.61 -26.48 20.42
CA LEU A 405 -1.48 -25.71 19.90
C LEU A 405 -0.18 -25.94 20.66
N ARG A 406 -0.21 -26.59 21.84
CA ARG A 406 0.99 -26.82 22.67
C ARG A 406 2.08 -27.59 21.92
N LYS A 407 1.71 -28.65 21.17
CA LYS A 407 2.65 -29.47 20.41
C LYS A 407 3.27 -28.70 19.21
N PRO A 408 2.47 -28.09 18.30
CA PRO A 408 3.01 -27.25 17.23
C PRO A 408 3.91 -26.11 17.74
N LEU A 409 3.48 -25.39 18.78
CA LEU A 409 4.28 -24.30 19.35
C LEU A 409 5.58 -24.79 20.01
N ALA A 410 5.55 -25.97 20.65
CA ALA A 410 6.76 -26.59 21.20
C ALA A 410 7.73 -27.03 20.10
N ARG A 411 7.22 -27.55 18.98
CA ARG A 411 8.03 -27.89 17.80
C ARG A 411 8.68 -26.63 17.22
N LEU A 412 7.90 -25.57 16.96
CA LEU A 412 8.42 -24.29 16.47
C LEU A 412 9.50 -23.74 17.41
N SER A 413 9.23 -23.72 18.71
CA SER A 413 10.20 -23.28 19.72
C SER A 413 11.49 -24.11 19.72
N ARG A 414 11.40 -25.42 19.49
CA ARG A 414 12.57 -26.30 19.42
C ARG A 414 13.45 -25.99 18.20
N GLU A 415 12.85 -25.89 17.02
CA GLU A 415 13.59 -25.58 15.79
C GLU A 415 14.21 -24.17 15.84
N TRP A 416 13.47 -23.20 16.38
CA TRP A 416 13.98 -21.86 16.63
C TRP A 416 15.17 -21.87 17.60
N ASN A 417 15.06 -22.58 18.73
CA ASN A 417 16.15 -22.68 19.70
C ASN A 417 17.35 -23.47 19.19
N ALA A 418 17.16 -24.39 18.23
CA ALA A 418 18.27 -25.04 17.55
C ALA A 418 19.08 -24.02 16.73
N LEU A 419 18.39 -23.15 15.98
CA LEU A 419 19.02 -22.05 15.23
C LEU A 419 19.77 -21.09 16.16
N ASN A 420 19.14 -20.67 17.25
CA ASN A 420 19.76 -19.78 18.24
C ASN A 420 20.97 -20.38 18.97
N ARG A 421 21.10 -21.72 19.04
CA ARG A 421 22.25 -22.41 19.66
C ARG A 421 23.40 -22.62 18.68
N ALA A 422 23.09 -22.72 17.39
CA ALA A 422 24.11 -22.83 16.34
C ALA A 422 24.81 -21.49 16.07
N GLN A 423 24.18 -20.37 16.44
CA GLN A 423 24.72 -19.02 16.26
C GLN A 423 25.53 -18.55 17.47
N THR A 424 26.73 -18.04 17.22
CA THR A 424 27.62 -17.42 18.22
C THR A 424 27.51 -15.89 18.22
N ASP A 425 27.40 -15.29 17.03
CA ASP A 425 27.41 -13.84 16.85
C ASP A 425 26.04 -13.22 17.16
N GLY A 426 26.02 -11.93 17.53
CA GLY A 426 24.74 -11.21 17.77
C GLY A 426 23.84 -11.10 16.54
N TYR A 427 24.42 -11.23 15.34
CA TYR A 427 23.71 -11.17 14.06
C TYR A 427 24.29 -12.20 13.12
N ALA A 428 23.44 -13.02 12.50
CA ALA A 428 23.84 -13.99 11.49
C ALA A 428 22.93 -13.94 10.28
N VAL A 429 23.48 -14.29 9.13
CA VAL A 429 22.78 -14.40 7.85
C VAL A 429 22.93 -15.83 7.38
N HIS A 430 21.83 -16.40 6.91
CA HIS A 430 21.80 -17.75 6.37
C HIS A 430 21.48 -17.70 4.87
N PRO A 431 22.02 -18.63 4.07
CA PRO A 431 21.80 -18.66 2.64
C PRO A 431 20.34 -18.98 2.27
N GLU A 432 19.62 -19.68 3.14
CA GLU A 432 18.23 -20.10 2.94
C GLU A 432 17.48 -20.11 4.28
N VAL A 433 16.15 -20.11 4.20
CA VAL A 433 15.29 -20.35 5.37
C VAL A 433 15.34 -21.84 5.72
N PRO A 434 15.69 -22.25 6.96
CA PRO A 434 15.81 -23.65 7.31
C PRO A 434 14.50 -24.43 7.11
N ALA A 435 14.54 -25.50 6.31
CA ALA A 435 13.37 -26.31 5.97
C ALA A 435 12.61 -26.84 7.20
N ARG A 436 13.32 -27.19 8.28
CA ARG A 436 12.71 -27.64 9.54
C ARG A 436 11.91 -26.54 10.24
N LEU A 437 12.42 -25.30 10.20
CA LEU A 437 11.72 -24.13 10.73
C LEU A 437 10.47 -23.84 9.89
N GLN A 438 10.61 -23.84 8.56
CA GLN A 438 9.48 -23.62 7.64
C GLN A 438 8.38 -24.67 7.84
N SER A 439 8.74 -25.95 7.93
CA SER A 439 7.80 -27.04 8.20
C SER A 439 7.12 -26.89 9.58
N ALA A 440 7.84 -26.42 10.60
CA ALA A 440 7.25 -26.15 11.92
C ALA A 440 6.28 -24.96 11.88
N LEU A 441 6.58 -23.90 11.12
CA LEU A 441 5.67 -22.77 10.90
C LEU A 441 4.43 -23.18 10.12
N GLN A 442 4.59 -23.91 9.01
CA GLN A 442 3.47 -24.46 8.23
C GLN A 442 2.57 -25.33 9.11
N ASN A 443 3.14 -26.22 9.93
CA ASN A 443 2.37 -27.02 10.87
C ASN A 443 1.60 -26.16 11.89
N LEU A 444 2.23 -25.12 12.44
CA LEU A 444 1.55 -24.19 13.34
C LEU A 444 0.40 -23.45 12.61
N ILE A 445 0.64 -22.95 11.40
CA ILE A 445 -0.37 -22.26 10.58
C ILE A 445 -1.56 -23.20 10.33
N SER A 446 -1.33 -24.44 9.90
CA SER A 446 -2.38 -25.42 9.67
C SER A 446 -3.18 -25.70 10.94
N THR A 447 -2.54 -25.97 12.08
CA THR A 447 -3.28 -26.26 13.33
C THR A 447 -4.03 -25.04 13.88
N VAL A 448 -3.48 -23.82 13.74
CA VAL A 448 -4.22 -22.60 14.11
C VAL A 448 -5.42 -22.40 13.17
N THR A 449 -5.24 -22.65 11.89
CA THR A 449 -6.29 -22.58 10.86
C THR A 449 -7.42 -23.58 11.17
N GLU A 450 -7.07 -24.83 11.50
CA GLU A 450 -8.02 -25.87 11.94
C GLU A 450 -8.78 -25.44 13.21
N GLN A 451 -8.08 -24.92 14.22
CA GLN A 451 -8.72 -24.43 15.45
C GLN A 451 -9.66 -23.24 15.19
N LEU A 452 -9.28 -22.32 14.29
CA LEU A 452 -10.15 -21.21 13.88
C LEU A 452 -11.39 -21.71 13.15
N ALA A 453 -11.29 -22.84 12.43
CA ALA A 453 -12.41 -23.51 11.79
C ALA A 453 -13.40 -24.11 12.80
N GLU A 454 -12.87 -24.89 13.74
CA GLU A 454 -13.68 -25.71 14.66
C GLU A 454 -14.24 -24.88 15.82
N ALA A 455 -13.47 -23.91 16.33
CA ALA A 455 -13.85 -23.13 17.49
C ALA A 455 -13.38 -21.67 17.37
N PRO A 456 -13.95 -20.85 16.45
CA PRO A 456 -13.53 -19.47 16.20
C PRO A 456 -13.46 -18.62 17.48
N ALA A 457 -14.45 -18.77 18.36
CA ALA A 457 -14.56 -18.03 19.62
C ALA A 457 -13.40 -18.29 20.60
N THR A 458 -12.70 -19.43 20.49
CA THR A 458 -11.57 -19.76 21.39
C THR A 458 -10.33 -18.93 21.10
N LEU A 459 -10.22 -18.35 19.91
CA LEU A 459 -9.04 -17.61 19.45
C LEU A 459 -9.29 -16.12 19.27
N ASP A 460 -10.55 -15.71 19.09
CA ASP A 460 -10.96 -14.31 18.95
C ASP A 460 -10.55 -13.41 20.13
N GLY A 461 -10.40 -13.99 21.33
CA GLY A 461 -9.92 -13.29 22.52
C GLY A 461 -8.39 -13.23 22.66
N ASN A 462 -7.62 -13.90 21.78
CA ASN A 462 -6.16 -13.98 21.86
C ASN A 462 -5.50 -13.23 20.69
N ALA A 463 -5.55 -11.90 20.75
CA ALA A 463 -4.97 -11.02 19.73
C ALA A 463 -3.48 -11.31 19.45
N THR A 464 -2.71 -11.70 20.47
CA THR A 464 -1.28 -12.04 20.33
C THR A 464 -1.07 -13.32 19.50
N LEU A 465 -1.90 -14.34 19.69
CA LEU A 465 -1.85 -15.58 18.91
C LEU A 465 -2.29 -15.33 17.46
N LEU A 466 -3.35 -14.56 17.24
CA LEU A 466 -3.77 -14.16 15.89
C LEU A 466 -2.67 -13.37 15.19
N ARG A 467 -2.03 -12.43 15.89
CA ARG A 467 -0.91 -11.66 15.34
C ARG A 467 0.25 -12.57 14.94
N LEU A 468 0.68 -13.47 15.84
CA LEU A 468 1.73 -14.45 15.55
C LEU A 468 1.37 -15.33 14.35
N HIS A 469 0.10 -15.73 14.21
CA HIS A 469 -0.39 -16.51 13.09
C HIS A 469 -0.29 -15.74 11.76
N PHE A 470 -0.74 -14.48 11.71
CA PHE A 470 -0.60 -13.64 10.51
C PHE A 470 0.86 -13.36 10.16
N ASP A 471 1.70 -13.07 11.17
CA ASP A 471 3.14 -12.88 10.96
C ASP A 471 3.80 -14.17 10.45
N ALA A 472 3.40 -15.35 10.95
CA ALA A 472 3.87 -16.64 10.46
C ALA A 472 3.42 -16.92 9.02
N MET A 473 2.17 -16.63 8.66
CA MET A 473 1.69 -16.78 7.28
C MET A 473 2.46 -15.87 6.32
N HIS A 474 2.66 -14.61 6.69
CA HIS A 474 3.45 -13.68 5.88
C HIS A 474 4.91 -14.14 5.75
N PHE A 475 5.51 -14.62 6.85
CA PHE A 475 6.86 -15.19 6.84
C PHE A 475 6.99 -16.39 5.91
N VAL A 476 6.07 -17.35 5.98
CA VAL A 476 6.09 -18.54 5.11
C VAL A 476 5.89 -18.15 3.65
N ALA A 477 4.95 -17.25 3.35
CA ALA A 477 4.70 -16.79 1.98
C ALA A 477 5.94 -16.10 1.35
N LEU A 478 6.70 -15.35 2.14
CA LEU A 478 7.96 -14.74 1.68
C LEU A 478 9.12 -15.74 1.65
N ALA A 479 9.15 -16.73 2.54
CA ALA A 479 10.13 -17.81 2.53
C ALA A 479 10.01 -18.70 1.28
N GLU A 480 8.78 -18.94 0.80
CA GLU A 480 8.51 -19.68 -0.43
C GLU A 480 8.96 -18.92 -1.70
N GLN A 481 8.99 -17.59 -1.62
CA GLN A 481 9.51 -16.70 -2.68
C GLN A 481 10.94 -16.23 -2.39
N PHE A 482 11.66 -16.91 -1.49
CA PHE A 482 13.01 -16.51 -1.11
C PHE A 482 13.99 -16.67 -2.28
N GLY A 483 14.92 -15.72 -2.41
CA GLY A 483 15.90 -15.72 -3.48
C GLY A 483 16.91 -14.59 -3.35
N THR A 484 17.63 -14.30 -4.44
CA THR A 484 18.72 -13.30 -4.49
C THR A 484 18.31 -11.86 -4.12
N HIS A 485 17.01 -11.58 -4.04
CA HIS A 485 16.46 -10.29 -3.64
C HIS A 485 16.22 -10.14 -2.13
N SER A 486 16.40 -11.21 -1.35
CA SER A 486 16.10 -11.26 0.08
C SER A 486 17.26 -11.87 0.89
N ILE A 487 17.23 -11.63 2.20
CA ILE A 487 18.16 -12.18 3.19
C ILE A 487 17.34 -12.88 4.28
N PHE A 488 17.78 -14.06 4.74
CA PHE A 488 17.29 -14.63 5.99
C PHE A 488 18.29 -14.32 7.09
N ASP A 489 17.90 -13.43 8.01
CA ASP A 489 18.75 -12.99 9.13
C ASP A 489 18.17 -13.32 10.50
N VAL A 490 19.08 -13.58 11.45
CA VAL A 490 18.77 -13.90 12.84
C VAL A 490 19.50 -12.93 13.75
N THR A 491 18.74 -12.17 14.52
CA THR A 491 19.28 -11.24 15.50
C THR A 491 19.10 -11.80 16.91
N LEU A 492 20.20 -11.99 17.62
CA LEU A 492 20.23 -12.29 19.04
C LEU A 492 20.36 -10.98 19.83
N PRO A 493 19.64 -10.81 20.94
CA PRO A 493 19.75 -9.59 21.73
C PRO A 493 21.09 -9.50 22.47
N ALA A 494 21.56 -8.26 22.65
CA ALA A 494 22.88 -7.93 23.18
C ALA A 494 23.16 -8.45 24.61
N GLU A 495 22.11 -8.67 25.43
CA GLU A 495 22.25 -9.11 26.83
C GLU A 495 22.67 -10.58 27.01
N ARG A 496 22.74 -11.38 25.94
CA ARG A 496 23.30 -12.74 26.01
C ARG A 496 24.76 -12.77 26.48
N HIS A 497 25.49 -11.65 26.39
CA HIS A 497 26.87 -11.53 26.87
C HIS A 497 27.01 -11.26 28.39
N ALA A 498 25.93 -10.94 29.11
CA ALA A 498 25.99 -10.48 30.51
C ALA A 498 25.10 -11.26 31.50
N GLY A 499 24.82 -12.54 31.23
CA GLY A 499 24.26 -13.46 32.23
C GLY A 499 22.82 -13.22 32.71
N ARG A 500 22.08 -12.26 32.14
CA ARG A 500 20.63 -12.07 32.38
C ARG A 500 19.85 -12.35 31.09
N THR A 501 18.97 -13.34 31.15
CA THR A 501 18.22 -13.90 30.02
C THR A 501 16.78 -13.39 30.00
N THR A 502 16.51 -12.25 29.36
CA THR A 502 15.12 -11.76 29.22
C THR A 502 14.71 -11.27 27.84
N THR A 503 15.57 -11.31 26.83
CA THR A 503 15.20 -10.87 25.48
C THR A 503 15.23 -12.04 24.48
N GLY A 504 14.14 -12.21 23.72
CA GLY A 504 14.04 -13.21 22.66
C GLY A 504 14.79 -12.80 21.39
N SER A 505 15.23 -13.77 20.58
CA SER A 505 15.79 -13.53 19.24
C SER A 505 14.72 -13.14 18.23
N VAL A 506 15.12 -12.51 17.12
CA VAL A 506 14.25 -12.21 15.98
C VAL A 506 14.72 -12.98 14.74
N LEU A 507 13.79 -13.65 14.07
CA LEU A 507 14.01 -14.27 12.74
C LEU A 507 13.39 -13.37 11.69
N CYS A 508 14.12 -13.06 10.62
CA CYS A 508 13.66 -12.11 9.61
C CYS A 508 13.90 -12.63 8.20
N VAL A 509 12.84 -12.73 7.40
CA VAL A 509 12.96 -12.77 5.94
C VAL A 509 12.88 -11.32 5.47
N ARG A 510 14.05 -10.75 5.18
CA ARG A 510 14.22 -9.34 4.82
C ARG A 510 14.30 -9.18 3.32
N ASN A 511 13.35 -8.44 2.74
CA ASN A 511 13.49 -8.01 1.35
C ASN A 511 14.50 -6.86 1.25
N VAL A 512 15.45 -7.01 0.34
CA VAL A 512 16.46 -5.99 0.03
C VAL A 512 16.10 -5.27 -1.27
N ILE A 513 15.60 -6.03 -2.24
CA ILE A 513 15.29 -5.58 -3.60
C ILE A 513 13.83 -5.94 -3.90
N PRO A 514 12.86 -5.00 -3.81
CA PRO A 514 11.45 -5.33 -3.98
C PRO A 514 11.03 -5.55 -5.45
N ALA A 515 11.94 -5.33 -6.41
CA ALA A 515 11.69 -5.36 -7.85
C ALA A 515 10.83 -6.54 -8.34
N SER A 516 11.12 -7.78 -7.91
CA SER A 516 10.38 -8.97 -8.34
C SER A 516 8.92 -8.97 -7.89
N PHE A 517 8.62 -8.37 -6.74
CA PHE A 517 7.27 -8.28 -6.21
C PHE A 517 6.46 -7.14 -6.85
N LEU A 518 7.14 -6.06 -7.23
CA LEU A 518 6.51 -4.88 -7.82
C LEU A 518 6.29 -5.03 -9.34
N ALA A 519 7.14 -5.78 -10.05
CA ALA A 519 7.02 -5.97 -11.50
C ALA A 519 5.63 -6.46 -11.96
N PRO A 520 4.99 -7.45 -11.31
CA PRO A 520 3.61 -7.84 -11.64
C PRO A 520 2.59 -6.71 -11.45
N ARG A 521 2.83 -5.78 -10.51
CA ARG A 521 1.96 -4.62 -10.26
C ARG A 521 2.00 -3.64 -11.43
N TYR A 522 3.17 -3.42 -12.02
CA TYR A 522 3.31 -2.57 -13.21
C TYR A 522 2.73 -3.22 -14.46
N ALA A 523 2.94 -4.54 -14.63
CA ALA A 523 2.38 -5.28 -15.75
C ALA A 523 0.85 -5.32 -15.76
N ALA A 524 0.23 -5.28 -14.58
CA ALA A 524 -1.22 -5.19 -14.43
C ALA A 524 -1.80 -3.79 -14.70
N ALA A 525 -0.99 -2.74 -14.63
CA ALA A 525 -1.42 -1.37 -14.91
C ALA A 525 -1.30 -1.09 -16.41
N HIS A 526 -2.20 -0.29 -16.96
CA HIS A 526 -2.02 0.23 -18.32
C HIS A 526 -0.85 1.20 -18.37
N ALA A 527 -0.73 2.08 -17.38
CA ALA A 527 0.40 3.00 -17.25
C ALA A 527 0.76 3.22 -15.78
N THR A 528 2.04 3.41 -15.49
CA THR A 528 2.52 3.80 -14.16
C THR A 528 3.40 5.04 -14.29
N VAL A 529 3.07 6.10 -13.57
CA VAL A 529 3.89 7.32 -13.52
C VAL A 529 4.41 7.50 -12.12
N MET A 530 5.73 7.40 -11.97
CA MET A 530 6.44 7.71 -10.74
C MET A 530 7.00 9.11 -10.82
N PHE A 531 6.69 9.96 -9.84
CA PHE A 531 7.20 11.32 -9.84
C PHE A 531 7.64 11.78 -8.47
N SER A 532 8.72 12.55 -8.44
CA SER A 532 9.27 13.16 -7.22
C SER A 532 10.32 14.23 -7.55
N GLY A 533 10.70 15.06 -6.58
CA GLY A 533 11.81 16.01 -6.73
C GLY A 533 13.21 15.38 -6.68
N THR A 534 13.34 14.11 -6.27
CA THR A 534 14.64 13.47 -6.04
C THR A 534 14.63 12.02 -6.52
N LEU A 535 14.65 11.80 -7.84
CA LEU A 535 14.75 10.47 -8.46
C LEU A 535 16.10 10.22 -9.15
N SER A 536 17.00 11.21 -9.17
CA SER A 536 18.37 11.01 -9.64
C SER A 536 19.21 10.26 -8.60
N PRO A 537 19.97 9.21 -8.98
CA PRO A 537 20.08 8.65 -10.33
C PRO A 537 18.93 7.70 -10.67
N HIS A 538 18.26 7.92 -11.81
CA HIS A 538 17.03 7.19 -12.16
C HIS A 538 17.20 5.68 -12.27
N ARG A 539 18.38 5.23 -12.72
CA ARG A 539 18.71 3.80 -12.84
C ARG A 539 18.59 3.07 -11.51
N PHE A 540 18.98 3.71 -10.40
CA PHE A 540 18.84 3.13 -9.06
C PHE A 540 17.39 2.78 -8.74
N TYR A 541 16.45 3.71 -8.95
CA TYR A 541 15.03 3.44 -8.70
C TYR A 541 14.44 2.48 -9.71
N ARG A 542 14.77 2.60 -11.00
CA ARG A 542 14.30 1.67 -12.02
C ARG A 542 14.66 0.23 -11.67
N ASP A 543 15.93 0.00 -11.34
CA ASP A 543 16.46 -1.32 -11.04
C ASP A 543 15.90 -1.88 -9.71
N THR A 544 15.88 -1.07 -8.64
CA THR A 544 15.44 -1.53 -7.32
C THR A 544 13.93 -1.68 -7.19
N LEU A 545 13.16 -0.88 -7.94
CA LEU A 545 11.70 -0.97 -7.98
C LEU A 545 11.20 -1.95 -9.04
N GLY A 546 12.03 -2.44 -9.96
CA GLY A 546 11.62 -3.44 -10.96
C GLY A 546 10.76 -2.87 -12.08
N LEU A 547 11.04 -1.62 -12.46
CA LEU A 547 10.39 -0.98 -13.61
C LEU A 547 10.89 -1.59 -14.93
N PRO A 548 10.05 -1.67 -15.98
CA PRO A 548 10.44 -2.14 -17.30
C PRO A 548 11.65 -1.39 -17.88
N GLU A 549 12.46 -2.05 -18.72
CA GLU A 549 13.66 -1.43 -19.32
C GLU A 549 13.32 -0.24 -20.24
N ASP A 550 12.16 -0.28 -20.89
CA ASP A 550 11.64 0.77 -21.77
C ASP A 550 10.91 1.90 -21.02
N THR A 551 11.00 1.93 -19.68
CA THR A 551 10.46 3.02 -18.85
C THR A 551 11.04 4.36 -19.28
N GLY A 552 10.15 5.30 -19.61
CA GLY A 552 10.54 6.66 -19.94
C GLY A 552 11.18 7.38 -18.74
N TRP A 553 12.16 8.24 -19.00
CA TRP A 553 12.75 9.14 -18.01
C TRP A 553 12.54 10.59 -18.44
N LEU A 554 12.09 11.41 -17.51
CA LEU A 554 11.95 12.85 -17.66
C LEU A 554 12.60 13.53 -16.46
N ASP A 555 13.49 14.50 -16.71
CA ASP A 555 14.03 15.38 -15.69
C ASP A 555 13.60 16.80 -16.05
N VAL A 556 12.62 17.33 -15.31
CA VAL A 556 12.00 18.62 -15.59
C VAL A 556 12.81 19.71 -14.90
N ASP A 557 13.29 20.67 -15.68
CA ASP A 557 13.98 21.84 -15.14
C ASP A 557 13.07 22.61 -14.18
N GLY A 558 13.61 22.93 -13.01
CA GLY A 558 12.91 23.75 -12.02
C GLY A 558 12.87 25.22 -12.43
N PRO A 559 11.92 25.99 -11.89
CA PRO A 559 11.90 27.44 -12.06
C PRO A 559 12.96 28.13 -11.19
N PHE A 560 13.71 27.37 -10.40
CA PHE A 560 14.70 27.89 -9.47
C PHE A 560 15.97 28.28 -10.19
N ARG A 561 16.51 29.44 -9.80
CA ARG A 561 17.77 29.97 -10.30
C ARG A 561 18.84 29.84 -9.24
N ALA A 562 20.07 29.64 -9.70
CA ALA A 562 21.26 29.52 -8.87
C ALA A 562 21.39 30.61 -7.80
N GLU A 563 21.04 31.84 -8.17
CA GLU A 563 21.22 33.03 -7.32
C GLU A 563 20.30 33.03 -6.10
N GLN A 564 19.25 32.20 -6.10
CA GLN A 564 18.33 32.09 -4.96
C GLN A 564 18.93 31.32 -3.79
N LEU A 565 19.85 30.38 -4.05
CA LEU A 565 20.38 29.49 -3.03
C LEU A 565 21.91 29.54 -3.02
N THR A 566 22.47 30.20 -2.01
CA THR A 566 23.92 30.13 -1.79
C THR A 566 24.27 28.79 -1.15
N VAL A 567 24.99 27.93 -1.86
CA VAL A 567 25.41 26.62 -1.35
C VAL A 567 26.89 26.63 -0.98
N ARG A 568 27.15 26.54 0.32
CA ARG A 568 28.50 26.56 0.92
C ARG A 568 28.92 25.17 1.34
N VAL A 569 30.16 24.81 1.04
CA VAL A 569 30.74 23.52 1.46
C VAL A 569 31.82 23.75 2.51
N ALA A 570 31.65 23.19 3.71
CA ALA A 570 32.69 23.21 4.75
C ALA A 570 33.74 22.13 4.46
N ARG A 571 34.72 22.47 3.61
CA ARG A 571 35.71 21.56 3.01
C ARG A 571 36.70 20.93 4.01
N ASN A 572 36.78 21.46 5.22
CA ASN A 572 37.73 21.09 6.28
C ASN A 572 37.10 20.34 7.46
N VAL A 573 35.79 20.07 7.42
CA VAL A 573 35.08 19.37 8.49
C VAL A 573 34.79 17.94 8.06
N SER A 574 35.13 16.94 8.89
CA SER A 574 34.73 15.54 8.65
C SER A 574 33.73 15.12 9.71
N THR A 575 32.56 14.62 9.29
CA THR A 575 31.52 14.14 10.24
C THR A 575 31.52 12.62 10.39
N ARG A 576 32.61 11.95 9.96
CA ARG A 576 32.79 10.50 10.15
C ARG A 576 32.85 10.18 11.64
N TRP A 577 32.43 8.97 12.01
CA TRP A 577 32.32 8.57 13.43
C TRP A 577 33.61 8.84 14.25
N ARG A 578 34.79 8.53 13.69
CA ARG A 578 36.10 8.74 14.33
C ARG A 578 36.46 10.21 14.55
N ASP A 579 35.80 11.11 13.82
CA ASP A 579 36.12 12.53 13.73
C ASP A 579 35.08 13.41 14.40
N ARG A 580 33.99 12.82 14.93
CA ARG A 580 32.85 13.58 15.45
C ARG A 580 33.25 14.56 16.53
N GLU A 581 34.09 14.14 17.46
CA GLU A 581 34.54 14.97 18.58
C GLU A 581 35.29 16.22 18.07
N ARG A 582 36.24 16.04 17.15
CA ARG A 582 37.00 17.15 16.56
C ARG A 582 36.16 18.06 15.66
N SER A 583 35.02 17.59 15.14
CA SER A 583 34.14 18.38 14.28
C SER A 583 33.13 19.24 15.03
N LEU A 584 32.89 19.02 16.33
CA LEU A 584 31.88 19.74 17.11
C LEU A 584 32.11 21.26 17.11
N ILE A 585 33.32 21.70 17.48
CA ILE A 585 33.67 23.13 17.56
C ILE A 585 33.58 23.80 16.18
N PRO A 586 34.19 23.27 15.10
CA PRO A 586 34.05 23.84 13.77
C PRO A 586 32.60 23.98 13.29
N ILE A 587 31.72 23.02 13.63
CA ILE A 587 30.29 23.09 13.27
C ILE A 587 29.59 24.19 14.04
N ALA A 588 29.77 24.23 15.37
CA ALA A 588 29.12 25.22 16.23
C ALA A 588 29.51 26.65 15.82
N ASP A 589 30.81 26.89 15.65
CA ASP A 589 31.33 28.21 15.30
C ASP A 589 30.90 28.63 13.87
N LEU A 590 30.80 27.68 12.93
CA LEU A 590 30.27 27.96 11.58
C LEU A 590 28.78 28.36 11.61
N ILE A 591 27.96 27.64 12.39
CA ILE A 591 26.53 27.95 12.53
C ILE A 591 26.36 29.34 13.15
N ALA A 592 27.09 29.64 14.23
CA ALA A 592 27.04 30.93 14.90
C ALA A 592 27.51 32.07 13.98
N ALA A 593 28.59 31.87 13.22
CA ALA A 593 29.08 32.87 12.26
C ALA A 593 28.05 33.16 11.15
N GLN A 594 27.42 32.13 10.58
CA GLN A 594 26.36 32.32 9.58
C GLN A 594 25.14 33.03 10.18
N TYR A 595 24.74 32.66 11.39
CA TYR A 595 23.63 33.30 12.09
C TYR A 595 23.90 34.79 12.36
N ALA A 596 25.12 35.14 12.78
CA ALA A 596 25.53 36.52 13.03
C ALA A 596 25.48 37.40 11.76
N VAL A 597 25.78 36.82 10.58
CA VAL A 597 25.68 37.53 9.30
C VAL A 597 24.23 37.86 8.94
N LYS A 598 23.30 36.93 9.20
CA LYS A 598 21.87 37.13 8.92
C LYS A 598 21.03 36.38 9.97
N PRO A 599 20.59 37.04 11.06
CA PRO A 599 19.68 36.44 12.02
C PRO A 599 18.34 36.08 11.37
N GLY A 600 17.74 34.97 11.80
CA GLY A 600 16.48 34.46 11.26
C GLY A 600 16.30 32.98 11.58
N ASN A 601 15.39 32.31 10.89
CA ASN A 601 15.13 30.90 11.12
C ASN A 601 16.07 30.00 10.31
N TYR A 602 16.75 29.10 11.01
CA TYR A 602 17.59 28.06 10.40
C TYR A 602 17.22 26.67 10.91
N LEU A 603 17.52 25.66 10.09
CA LEU A 603 17.35 24.26 10.45
C LEU A 603 18.67 23.49 10.31
N GLY A 604 19.16 22.93 11.41
CA GLY A 604 20.36 22.10 11.47
C GLY A 604 20.03 20.62 11.43
N PHE A 605 20.63 19.88 10.50
CA PHE A 605 20.45 18.45 10.31
C PHE A 605 21.71 17.66 10.67
N LEU A 606 21.56 16.72 11.63
CA LEU A 606 22.65 15.87 12.12
C LEU A 606 22.38 14.39 11.84
N SER A 607 23.44 13.56 11.93
CA SER A 607 23.36 12.12 11.64
C SER A 607 22.70 11.25 12.73
N SER A 608 22.59 11.74 13.96
CA SER A 608 22.04 10.98 15.09
C SER A 608 21.64 11.91 16.24
N PHE A 609 20.76 11.44 17.13
CA PHE A 609 20.36 12.17 18.33
C PHE A 609 21.55 12.48 19.26
N ASP A 610 22.46 11.53 19.49
CA ASP A 610 23.67 11.78 20.30
C ASP A 610 24.50 12.93 19.72
N TYR A 611 24.71 12.94 18.40
CA TYR A 611 25.51 14.00 17.76
C TYR A 611 24.80 15.35 17.78
N LEU A 612 23.48 15.34 17.57
CA LEU A 612 22.62 16.51 17.71
C LEU A 612 22.74 17.14 19.10
N GLN A 613 22.59 16.34 20.15
CA GLN A 613 22.63 16.84 21.52
C GLN A 613 23.99 17.42 21.89
N ARG A 614 25.09 16.81 21.43
CA ARG A 614 26.45 17.36 21.64
C ARG A 614 26.64 18.72 20.97
N VAL A 615 26.18 18.87 19.72
CA VAL A 615 26.27 20.15 19.00
C VAL A 615 25.41 21.21 19.70
N VAL A 616 24.18 20.88 20.10
CA VAL A 616 23.29 21.81 20.80
C VAL A 616 23.87 22.24 22.15
N ALA A 617 24.40 21.30 22.94
CA ALA A 617 25.05 21.62 24.21
C ALA A 617 26.23 22.58 24.02
N LEU A 618 27.09 22.32 23.02
CA LEU A 618 28.23 23.18 22.72
C LEU A 618 27.81 24.57 22.20
N MET A 619 26.73 24.64 21.41
CA MET A 619 26.15 25.92 20.97
C MET A 619 25.66 26.73 22.17
N SER A 620 24.92 26.13 23.10
CA SER A 620 24.43 26.80 24.31
C SER A 620 25.55 27.26 25.24
N GLU A 621 26.67 26.53 25.30
CA GLU A 621 27.84 26.90 26.11
C GLU A 621 28.64 28.06 25.47
N ARG A 622 28.93 27.98 24.18
CA ARG A 622 29.82 28.94 23.49
C ARG A 622 29.10 30.18 22.96
N HIS A 623 27.83 30.06 22.62
CA HIS A 623 27.02 31.09 21.95
C HIS A 623 25.66 31.24 22.65
N PRO A 624 25.62 31.63 23.94
CA PRO A 624 24.41 31.62 24.77
C PRO A 624 23.29 32.55 24.27
N ASP A 625 23.64 33.60 23.51
CA ASP A 625 22.67 34.54 22.94
C ASP A 625 21.95 34.00 21.69
N LEU A 626 22.40 32.88 21.13
CA LEU A 626 21.80 32.26 19.95
C LEU A 626 20.66 31.33 20.38
N PRO A 627 19.40 31.59 19.99
CA PRO A 627 18.29 30.71 20.34
C PRO A 627 18.42 29.37 19.61
N VAL A 628 18.52 28.28 20.36
CA VAL A 628 18.58 26.91 19.83
C VAL A 628 17.47 26.05 20.41
N TRP A 629 16.95 25.12 19.59
CA TRP A 629 16.06 24.07 20.08
C TRP A 629 16.27 22.77 19.31
N ALA A 630 15.90 21.64 19.91
CA ALA A 630 16.23 20.31 19.40
C ALA A 630 15.00 19.41 19.26
N GLN A 631 15.06 18.51 18.28
CA GLN A 631 14.20 17.35 18.20
C GLN A 631 14.57 16.34 19.30
N GLU A 632 13.56 15.84 20.00
CA GLU A 632 13.70 14.79 21.02
C GLU A 632 13.46 13.38 20.43
N PRO A 633 14.14 12.34 20.95
CA PRO A 633 13.84 10.96 20.59
C PRO A 633 12.40 10.58 20.97
N GLY A 634 11.67 9.96 20.04
CA GLY A 634 10.29 9.52 20.31
C GLY A 634 9.24 10.64 20.32
N MET A 635 9.59 11.85 19.85
CA MET A 635 8.67 12.99 19.71
C MET A 635 7.40 12.59 18.95
N ASP A 636 6.25 12.82 19.59
CA ASP A 636 4.93 12.56 19.05
C ASP A 636 4.47 13.66 18.08
N GLU A 637 3.24 13.55 17.57
CA GLU A 637 2.70 14.51 16.61
C GLU A 637 2.56 15.92 17.20
N ALA A 638 2.11 16.04 18.46
CA ALA A 638 1.98 17.31 19.16
C ALA A 638 3.34 17.98 19.38
N GLY A 639 4.36 17.23 19.80
CA GLY A 639 5.73 17.71 19.95
C GLY A 639 6.33 18.18 18.62
N ARG A 640 6.01 17.48 17.52
CA ARG A 640 6.44 17.87 16.18
C ARG A 640 5.80 19.18 15.72
N GLU A 641 4.50 19.35 15.97
CA GLU A 641 3.80 20.61 15.68
C GLU A 641 4.36 21.77 16.49
N ALA A 642 4.61 21.56 17.79
CA ALA A 642 5.22 22.56 18.66
C ALA A 642 6.63 22.96 18.20
N PHE A 643 7.44 22.00 17.73
CA PHE A 643 8.76 22.27 17.14
C PHE A 643 8.64 23.17 15.90
N LEU A 644 7.69 22.87 15.00
CA LEU A 644 7.48 23.61 13.75
C LEU A 644 6.84 24.99 13.96
N ALA A 645 6.01 25.14 15.00
CA ALA A 645 5.34 26.39 15.32
C ALA A 645 6.32 27.54 15.66
N ARG A 646 7.56 27.22 16.03
CA ARG A 646 8.63 28.20 16.28
C ARG A 646 9.14 28.88 15.00
N PHE A 647 8.98 28.25 13.85
CA PHE A 647 9.36 28.80 12.56
C PHE A 647 8.27 29.75 12.04
N THR A 648 8.22 30.96 12.60
CA THR A 648 7.34 32.07 12.17
C THR A 648 8.11 33.02 11.25
N THR A 649 7.44 33.89 10.49
CA THR A 649 8.14 34.83 9.58
C THR A 649 9.09 35.80 10.30
N SER A 650 8.76 36.18 11.54
CA SER A 650 9.62 37.00 12.40
C SER A 650 10.48 36.18 13.37
N GLY A 651 10.47 34.85 13.25
CA GLY A 651 11.18 33.93 14.13
C GLY A 651 12.70 34.04 13.96
N GLN A 652 13.43 33.78 15.04
CA GLN A 652 14.88 33.80 15.05
C GLN A 652 15.42 32.63 15.87
N GLY A 653 16.36 31.88 15.28
CA GLY A 653 17.12 30.84 15.93
C GLY A 653 17.32 29.60 15.06
N VAL A 654 17.94 28.58 15.66
CA VAL A 654 18.32 27.34 14.97
C VAL A 654 17.59 26.16 15.61
N GLY A 655 16.66 25.58 14.86
CA GLY A 655 16.09 24.28 15.19
C GLY A 655 17.02 23.16 14.74
N PHE A 656 17.18 22.12 15.54
CA PHE A 656 18.03 20.96 15.22
C PHE A 656 17.21 19.68 15.11
N ALA A 657 17.41 18.91 14.05
CA ALA A 657 16.72 17.66 13.79
C ALA A 657 17.66 16.58 13.23
N VAL A 658 17.26 15.31 13.31
CA VAL A 658 18.01 14.21 12.69
C VAL A 658 17.63 14.12 11.21
N LEU A 659 18.64 14.03 10.33
CA LEU A 659 18.41 13.90 8.89
C LEU A 659 17.70 12.58 8.54
N GLY A 660 16.69 12.63 7.67
CA GLY A 660 15.85 11.49 7.32
C GLY A 660 14.76 11.15 8.35
N GLY A 661 14.58 12.01 9.37
CA GLY A 661 13.42 11.98 10.27
C GLY A 661 12.23 12.78 9.76
N ALA A 662 11.19 12.91 10.59
CA ALA A 662 9.93 13.58 10.24
C ALA A 662 10.07 15.06 9.81
N PHE A 663 11.17 15.73 10.17
CA PHE A 663 11.43 17.13 9.84
C PHE A 663 12.19 17.33 8.52
N ALA A 664 12.87 16.29 8.02
CA ALA A 664 13.50 16.35 6.69
C ALA A 664 12.46 16.20 5.56
N GLU A 665 11.28 15.66 5.89
CA GLU A 665 10.27 15.27 4.91
C GLU A 665 8.85 15.71 5.28
N GLY A 666 8.21 16.51 4.41
CA GLY A 666 6.77 16.80 4.50
C GLY A 666 6.39 18.01 5.36
N ILE A 667 7.35 18.86 5.70
CA ILE A 667 7.12 20.15 6.34
C ILE A 667 7.08 21.28 5.30
N ASP A 668 6.24 22.28 5.53
CA ASP A 668 6.07 23.44 4.64
C ASP A 668 6.42 24.74 5.35
N LEU A 669 7.69 25.15 5.21
CA LEU A 669 8.26 26.38 5.76
C LEU A 669 8.63 27.29 4.58
N VAL A 670 7.67 28.09 4.13
CA VAL A 670 7.81 28.96 2.95
C VAL A 670 8.33 30.35 3.33
N GLY A 671 9.12 30.96 2.44
CA GLY A 671 9.64 32.31 2.62
C GLY A 671 10.54 32.46 3.85
N GLU A 672 10.35 33.54 4.61
CA GLU A 672 11.19 33.88 5.76
C GLU A 672 11.04 32.93 6.97
N ARG A 673 10.10 31.98 6.90
CA ARG A 673 9.97 30.92 7.90
C ARG A 673 11.17 29.98 7.92
N LEU A 674 11.97 29.92 6.85
CA LEU A 674 13.25 29.18 6.84
C LEU A 674 14.23 29.81 5.84
N ILE A 675 15.20 30.57 6.35
CA ILE A 675 16.16 31.31 5.51
C ILE A 675 17.47 30.56 5.27
N GLY A 676 17.68 29.43 5.95
CA GLY A 676 18.82 28.58 5.67
C GLY A 676 18.81 27.23 6.39
N ALA A 677 19.70 26.35 5.94
CA ALA A 677 19.89 25.03 6.53
C ALA A 677 21.36 24.66 6.68
N PHE A 678 21.68 23.93 7.73
CA PHE A 678 23.00 23.36 7.98
C PHE A 678 22.88 21.84 7.91
N ILE A 679 23.64 21.18 7.05
CA ILE A 679 23.58 19.72 6.87
C ILE A 679 24.96 19.14 7.20
N ALA A 680 25.14 18.69 8.44
CA ALA A 680 26.42 18.15 8.93
C ALA A 680 26.44 16.61 8.88
N THR A 681 26.22 16.07 7.69
CA THR A 681 26.30 14.65 7.34
C THR A 681 26.03 14.46 5.85
N LEU A 682 26.41 13.31 5.28
CA LEU A 682 25.94 12.85 3.95
C LEU A 682 24.63 12.07 4.01
N GLY A 683 24.00 11.97 5.18
CA GLY A 683 22.75 11.21 5.38
C GLY A 683 22.88 9.70 5.18
N LEU A 684 24.11 9.18 5.10
CA LEU A 684 24.38 7.76 4.90
C LEU A 684 23.68 6.93 5.99
N PRO A 685 22.99 5.84 5.62
CA PRO A 685 22.50 4.85 6.57
C PRO A 685 23.60 4.40 7.53
N GLN A 686 23.19 4.00 8.74
CA GLN A 686 24.12 3.52 9.76
C GLN A 686 24.91 2.31 9.26
N MET A 687 26.21 2.30 9.49
CA MET A 687 27.02 1.11 9.22
C MET A 687 26.73 0.08 10.31
N ASN A 688 26.01 -0.97 9.95
CA ASN A 688 25.69 -2.09 10.82
C ASN A 688 25.66 -3.39 10.00
N ALA A 689 25.60 -4.53 10.69
CA ALA A 689 25.69 -5.83 10.04
C ALA A 689 24.54 -6.07 9.02
N VAL A 690 23.34 -5.56 9.30
CA VAL A 690 22.19 -5.64 8.39
C VAL A 690 22.46 -4.86 7.11
N ASN A 691 22.87 -3.60 7.21
CA ASN A 691 23.14 -2.75 6.06
C ASN A 691 24.35 -3.24 5.27
N GLU A 692 25.37 -3.82 5.90
CA GLU A 692 26.46 -4.47 5.18
C GLU A 692 26.01 -5.69 4.39
N GLN A 693 25.06 -6.48 4.91
CA GLN A 693 24.49 -7.58 4.14
C GLN A 693 23.59 -7.08 3.00
N MET A 694 22.82 -6.01 3.22
CA MET A 694 22.06 -5.35 2.14
C MET A 694 23.02 -4.84 1.06
N ARG A 695 24.15 -4.23 1.44
CA ARG A 695 25.22 -3.80 0.53
C ARG A 695 25.74 -4.95 -0.31
N ARG A 696 26.09 -6.09 0.30
CA ARG A 696 26.55 -7.29 -0.41
C ARG A 696 25.50 -7.83 -1.37
N THR A 697 24.23 -7.83 -0.96
CA THR A 697 23.12 -8.30 -1.81
C THR A 697 22.92 -7.40 -3.03
N MET A 698 22.96 -6.08 -2.83
CA MET A 698 22.93 -5.09 -3.92
C MET A 698 24.14 -5.21 -4.84
N ASP A 699 25.33 -5.45 -4.29
CA ASP A 699 26.57 -5.64 -5.04
C ASP A 699 26.49 -6.87 -5.94
N ALA A 700 26.04 -8.01 -5.39
CA ALA A 700 25.86 -9.24 -6.15
C ALA A 700 24.85 -9.09 -7.30
N LYS A 701 23.82 -8.25 -7.12
CA LYS A 701 22.77 -8.05 -8.14
C LYS A 701 23.11 -7.00 -9.19
N PHE A 702 23.73 -5.88 -8.78
CA PHE A 702 23.88 -4.68 -9.61
C PHE A 702 25.33 -4.25 -9.83
N GLY A 703 26.30 -4.85 -9.14
CA GLY A 703 27.72 -4.48 -9.21
C GLY A 703 28.07 -3.13 -8.56
N ASN A 704 27.13 -2.52 -7.83
CA ASN A 704 27.32 -1.24 -7.16
C ASN A 704 26.64 -1.22 -5.77
N GLY A 705 27.11 -2.10 -4.88
CA GLY A 705 26.49 -2.28 -3.57
C GLY A 705 26.58 -1.07 -2.66
N TYR A 706 27.71 -0.35 -2.68
CA TYR A 706 27.92 0.83 -1.83
C TYR A 706 26.97 1.96 -2.20
N ASP A 707 26.83 2.30 -3.47
CA ASP A 707 26.00 3.45 -3.84
C ASP A 707 24.51 3.16 -3.65
N TYR A 708 24.06 1.95 -4.01
CA TYR A 708 22.66 1.52 -3.89
C TYR A 708 22.20 1.41 -2.43
N THR A 709 23.14 1.14 -1.51
CA THR A 709 22.82 0.95 -0.09
C THR A 709 23.05 2.21 0.73
N TYR A 710 24.11 2.96 0.44
CA TYR A 710 24.55 4.07 1.27
C TYR A 710 24.47 5.42 0.57
N LEU A 711 25.16 5.59 -0.57
CA LEU A 711 25.38 6.92 -1.16
C LEU A 711 24.08 7.55 -1.70
N TYR A 712 23.36 6.85 -2.58
CA TYR A 712 22.16 7.40 -3.22
C TYR A 712 21.06 7.70 -2.20
N PRO A 713 20.67 6.78 -1.30
CA PRO A 713 19.67 7.09 -0.27
C PRO A 713 20.11 8.20 0.69
N GLY A 714 21.41 8.31 0.96
CA GLY A 714 21.97 9.36 1.82
C GLY A 714 21.85 10.75 1.20
N LEU A 715 22.35 10.93 -0.03
CA LEU A 715 22.29 12.22 -0.72
C LEU A 715 20.88 12.63 -1.08
N GLN A 716 19.99 11.67 -1.38
CA GLN A 716 18.58 11.96 -1.55
C GLN A 716 18.00 12.71 -0.33
N LYS A 717 18.31 12.28 0.89
CA LYS A 717 17.88 12.96 2.12
C LYS A 717 18.49 14.36 2.25
N VAL A 718 19.75 14.53 1.86
CA VAL A 718 20.44 15.83 1.85
C VAL A 718 19.71 16.81 0.93
N VAL A 719 19.43 16.39 -0.31
CA VAL A 719 18.72 17.23 -1.29
C VAL A 719 17.31 17.58 -0.81
N GLN A 720 16.60 16.64 -0.20
CA GLN A 720 15.26 16.88 0.35
C GLN A 720 15.27 17.86 1.53
N ALA A 721 16.31 17.81 2.38
CA ALA A 721 16.47 18.73 3.50
C ALA A 721 16.85 20.13 3.02
N ALA A 722 17.79 20.24 2.07
CA ALA A 722 18.17 21.51 1.47
C ALA A 722 17.03 22.16 0.68
N GLY A 723 16.25 21.36 -0.06
CA GLY A 723 15.05 21.79 -0.77
C GLY A 723 13.90 22.26 0.12
N ARG A 724 14.09 22.33 1.45
CA ARG A 724 13.15 23.01 2.36
C ARG A 724 13.36 24.52 2.38
N VAL A 725 14.58 24.99 2.07
CA VAL A 725 14.93 26.41 2.07
C VAL A 725 14.30 27.14 0.88
N ILE A 726 14.15 26.45 -0.26
CA ILE A 726 13.59 27.01 -1.50
C ILE A 726 12.34 26.22 -1.90
N ARG A 727 11.17 26.85 -1.81
CA ARG A 727 9.87 26.27 -2.19
C ARG A 727 9.20 27.01 -3.34
N THR A 728 9.42 28.32 -3.41
CA THR A 728 8.85 29.23 -4.41
C THR A 728 9.94 29.92 -5.23
N GLU A 729 9.54 30.52 -6.35
CA GLU A 729 10.44 31.29 -7.24
C GLU A 729 10.96 32.58 -6.60
N HIS A 730 10.44 32.96 -5.42
CA HIS A 730 10.82 34.16 -4.68
C HIS A 730 11.60 33.85 -3.41
N ASP A 731 11.67 32.58 -3.00
CA ASP A 731 12.46 32.21 -1.83
C ASP A 731 13.95 32.41 -2.12
N ALA A 732 14.68 32.83 -1.10
CA ALA A 732 16.13 32.94 -1.15
C ALA A 732 16.73 32.54 0.20
N GLY A 733 17.87 31.84 0.18
CA GLY A 733 18.48 31.35 1.40
C GLY A 733 19.87 30.77 1.23
N VAL A 734 20.38 30.19 2.31
CA VAL A 734 21.72 29.61 2.37
C VAL A 734 21.68 28.16 2.83
N VAL A 735 22.44 27.28 2.17
CA VAL A 735 22.64 25.90 2.60
C VAL A 735 24.12 25.67 2.85
N HIS A 736 24.44 25.20 4.05
CA HIS A 736 25.79 24.75 4.40
C HIS A 736 25.85 23.23 4.39
N LEU A 737 26.63 22.67 3.47
CA LEU A 737 26.97 21.25 3.39
C LEU A 737 28.26 21.04 4.18
N ILE A 738 28.14 20.45 5.37
CA ILE A 738 29.24 20.38 6.34
C ILE A 738 29.80 18.96 6.39
N ASP A 739 30.64 18.62 5.42
CA ASP A 739 31.48 17.42 5.38
C ASP A 739 32.49 17.52 4.21
N ASP A 740 33.72 17.05 4.39
CA ASP A 740 34.78 17.06 3.38
C ASP A 740 34.43 16.20 2.16
N ARG A 741 33.57 15.18 2.30
CA ARG A 741 33.16 14.29 1.19
C ARG A 741 32.31 15.00 0.14
N TYR A 742 31.71 16.16 0.43
CA TYR A 742 31.03 16.98 -0.58
C TYR A 742 31.97 17.55 -1.66
N ARG A 743 33.29 17.40 -1.47
CA ARG A 743 34.31 17.73 -2.48
C ARG A 743 34.49 16.66 -3.55
N ARG A 744 34.02 15.45 -3.32
CA ARG A 744 34.24 14.35 -4.26
C ARG A 744 33.36 14.56 -5.49
N ALA A 745 33.91 14.36 -6.68
CA ALA A 745 33.20 14.57 -7.94
C ALA A 745 31.94 13.69 -8.06
N ASP A 746 32.00 12.45 -7.59
CA ASP A 746 30.87 11.51 -7.58
C ASP A 746 29.72 11.98 -6.67
N VAL A 747 30.03 12.62 -5.54
CA VAL A 747 29.02 13.25 -4.67
C VAL A 747 28.40 14.48 -5.33
N GLN A 748 29.22 15.34 -5.93
CA GLN A 748 28.74 16.58 -6.57
C GLN A 748 27.82 16.30 -7.76
N GLN A 749 28.11 15.25 -8.55
CA GLN A 749 27.26 14.82 -9.67
C GLN A 749 25.83 14.41 -9.26
N LEU A 750 25.63 14.07 -7.99
CA LEU A 750 24.34 13.65 -7.43
C LEU A 750 23.57 14.82 -6.79
N LEU A 751 24.20 16.00 -6.65
CA LEU A 751 23.52 17.20 -6.19
C LEU A 751 22.71 17.84 -7.33
N PRO A 752 21.68 18.66 -7.03
CA PRO A 752 20.91 19.34 -8.06
C PRO A 752 21.79 20.20 -8.95
N ARG A 753 21.63 20.06 -10.27
CA ARG A 753 22.49 20.73 -11.28
C ARG A 753 22.47 22.25 -11.22
N TRP A 754 21.41 22.85 -10.69
CA TRP A 754 21.26 24.29 -10.56
C TRP A 754 21.97 24.86 -9.31
N TRP A 755 22.49 24.01 -8.43
CA TRP A 755 23.28 24.47 -7.29
C TRP A 755 24.68 24.86 -7.73
N HIS A 756 25.07 26.09 -7.40
CA HIS A 756 26.47 26.53 -7.52
C HIS A 756 27.15 26.36 -6.17
N LEU A 757 28.18 25.52 -6.14
CA LEU A 757 28.98 25.29 -4.93
C LEU A 757 30.05 26.38 -4.83
N ASP A 758 30.10 27.08 -3.70
CA ASP A 758 31.14 28.09 -3.47
C ASP A 758 32.55 27.43 -3.55
N GLY A 759 33.38 27.96 -4.46
CA GLY A 759 34.76 27.53 -4.72
C GLY A 759 35.04 26.83 -6.06
N ASP A 760 34.18 27.01 -7.07
CA ASP A 760 34.43 26.71 -8.50
C ASP A 760 35.01 27.91 -9.28
N ARG A 761 35.74 28.80 -8.58
CA ARG A 761 36.62 29.81 -9.17
C ARG A 761 38.00 29.73 -8.56
#